data_AF-A0A8J7W273-F1
#
_entry.id   AF-A0A8J7W273-F1
#
_cell.length_a   1.000
_cell.length_b   1.000
_cell.length_c   1.000
_cell.angle_alpha   90.00
_cell.angle_beta   90.00
_cell.angle_gamma   90.00
#
_symmetry.space_group_name_H-M   'P 1'
#
loop_
_entity.id
_entity.type
_entity.pdbx_description
1 polymer ?
#
loop_
_entity_poly.entity_id
_entity_poly.type
_entity_poly.pdbx_seq_one_letter_code
_entity_poly.pdbx_strand_id
1 'polypeptide(L)'
;MKITISTYNYYIKNLEAAYIYRAAITEKEYSVKDIPISNLYTATFPFSLESIRAKRLAKNEFEFQADKRYTEMFINVTFKKDYKDAETGKKVKKNKIRKYIYNHGFSVDGIKYCFYKRGSNKAKNGSAIFVRRQYYDRLISKSNLGITFEKNEMIDMASIRAYEALIMSSIEFTIELKASEILIIDDIYGREFETRASITEQVENKIITETKTISRTNCLTDGQSLLDESVFEKYNKSHKAFMLLRNDWLKSCAFNTRLQSFWEAEGITEIVEKLDGKVTGRTLKCSEIKLIITPNSLKWLKLTNSKFEGDKIKCYLHWLTHIENTVGVVKCDKAGNYGSSNRATYQLINSLPLSYGEVKELAKIEIDYVMSLKNDFAIFKNYIGQNHEGLLEDDGIEDKEDSVNDEYKSNALINALLAVNSEFRKTTKFIDWKKEQINYYIDGLRRGKLRLKDTVYVTLFCNPYSMLQATIGKYEKGECSQKGREIWCSYYKEGMNLCGSRNPHVNSGNVLYLTNKYRDEYSWFNLTEHIIIINANDNDILDRAQGADMDSDQFLLLPHSTLVRMAKYCEENFPTPINLVEGKVKLRKNNNLELAKLDNMLCNNAIGKIVNKSQIINSYMWDYISKGADDGLIDAYYQASSRLSSLSQIEIDKSKKSFDNIKITKEMNLINEFQYDNKPILDFHITESGKFDKKGKPILDKKMIVPSFFKYVTKKDNHRDNNKYRAFRSEGFQCPMDFLEDILDKEIKKPHPIKDKVQFKDLLVRQKDLNGNDANSKQLDKIYAIVKKWDNKIKSLNLDSCVLNDKAKKTVRQNAKSKAISDLKNLTINSKTILMILRKAFGVTENDIGFSKHAMMTLNLLYFAYPKETLDCFRNTQTKDEFLIKTTDGLRDGIIEIFGETYIRKIVHYPEIQDQNKKKIS
;
A
#
# COMPACT_ATOMS: atom_id res chain seq x y z
N MET A 1 -17.29 25.45 -21.74
CA MET A 1 -18.04 25.07 -20.53
C MET A 1 -17.35 23.87 -19.88
N LYS A 2 -16.48 24.09 -18.89
CA LYS A 2 -15.78 22.99 -18.19
C LYS A 2 -16.78 22.30 -17.26
N ILE A 3 -17.31 21.15 -17.65
CA ILE A 3 -17.96 20.25 -16.69
C ILE A 3 -16.83 19.77 -15.79
N THR A 4 -16.76 20.29 -14.57
CA THR A 4 -15.91 19.77 -13.51
C THR A 4 -16.41 18.36 -13.20
N ILE A 5 -15.94 17.35 -13.96
CA ILE A 5 -16.19 15.95 -13.66
C ILE A 5 -15.46 15.71 -12.34
N SER A 6 -16.26 15.71 -11.30
CA SER A 6 -15.75 15.66 -9.95
C SER A 6 -15.13 14.29 -9.65
N THR A 7 -13.89 14.29 -9.14
CA THR A 7 -12.94 13.18 -9.04
C THR A 7 -13.21 12.16 -7.90
N TYR A 8 -14.36 12.23 -7.23
CA TYR A 8 -14.64 11.37 -6.08
C TYR A 8 -15.11 9.96 -6.47
N ASN A 9 -14.71 8.99 -5.65
CA ASN A 9 -15.17 7.60 -5.69
C ASN A 9 -16.68 7.49 -5.38
N TYR A 10 -17.31 6.42 -5.88
CA TYR A 10 -18.67 6.06 -5.54
C TYR A 10 -18.68 4.96 -4.49
N TYR A 11 -19.47 5.12 -3.43
CA TYR A 11 -19.77 4.03 -2.50
C TYR A 11 -20.73 3.06 -3.16
N ILE A 12 -20.45 1.77 -3.00
CA ILE A 12 -21.26 0.66 -3.52
C ILE A 12 -21.53 -0.36 -2.42
N LYS A 13 -22.62 -1.12 -2.57
CA LYS A 13 -22.95 -2.20 -1.64
C LYS A 13 -21.82 -3.22 -1.59
N ASN A 14 -21.49 -3.66 -0.38
CA ASN A 14 -20.48 -4.67 -0.12
C ASN A 14 -21.13 -5.89 0.56
N LEU A 15 -21.37 -6.95 -0.22
CA LEU A 15 -22.14 -8.11 0.23
C LEU A 15 -21.26 -9.34 0.37
N GLU A 16 -21.51 -10.15 1.39
CA GLU A 16 -20.88 -11.46 1.51
C GLU A 16 -21.71 -12.53 0.80
N ALA A 17 -21.06 -13.25 -0.12
CA ALA A 17 -21.64 -14.26 -0.98
C ALA A 17 -22.43 -15.34 -0.22
N ALA A 18 -22.00 -15.72 0.99
CA ALA A 18 -22.68 -16.71 1.79
C ALA A 18 -24.13 -16.33 2.15
N TYR A 19 -24.41 -15.04 2.35
CA TYR A 19 -25.76 -14.57 2.68
C TYR A 19 -26.66 -14.47 1.44
N ILE A 20 -26.10 -14.05 0.30
CA ILE A 20 -26.81 -14.08 -0.99
C ILE A 20 -27.20 -15.52 -1.33
N TYR A 21 -26.26 -16.45 -1.18
CA TYR A 21 -26.49 -17.87 -1.45
C TYR A 21 -27.56 -18.47 -0.54
N ARG A 22 -27.56 -18.11 0.76
CA ARG A 22 -28.60 -18.52 1.70
C ARG A 22 -29.98 -18.12 1.19
N ALA A 23 -30.17 -16.85 0.82
CA ALA A 23 -31.46 -16.37 0.32
C ALA A 23 -31.91 -17.17 -0.91
N ALA A 24 -30.99 -17.36 -1.87
CA ALA A 24 -31.25 -18.10 -3.10
C ALA A 24 -31.69 -19.55 -2.86
N ILE A 25 -31.07 -20.29 -1.93
CA ILE A 25 -31.46 -21.69 -1.65
C ILE A 25 -32.71 -21.82 -0.79
N THR A 26 -33.08 -20.77 -0.06
CA THR A 26 -34.33 -20.73 0.72
C THR A 26 -35.51 -20.20 -0.09
N GLU A 27 -35.32 -19.95 -1.40
CA GLU A 27 -36.30 -19.31 -2.29
C GLU A 27 -36.82 -17.97 -1.76
N LYS A 28 -36.00 -17.28 -0.95
CA LYS A 28 -36.30 -15.96 -0.40
C LYS A 28 -35.53 -14.91 -1.16
N GLU A 29 -36.15 -13.74 -1.31
CA GLU A 29 -35.44 -12.58 -1.80
C GLU A 29 -34.37 -12.12 -0.80
N TYR A 30 -33.17 -11.80 -1.30
CA TYR A 30 -32.16 -11.17 -0.47
C TYR A 30 -32.51 -9.68 -0.29
N SER A 31 -33.18 -9.38 0.82
CA SER A 31 -33.51 -8.01 1.21
C SER A 31 -32.40 -7.39 2.05
N VAL A 32 -32.06 -6.13 1.75
CA VAL A 32 -31.13 -5.33 2.56
C VAL A 32 -31.78 -4.05 3.10
N LYS A 33 -33.11 -3.92 2.98
CA LYS A 33 -33.88 -2.74 3.42
C LYS A 33 -33.70 -2.40 4.89
N ASP A 34 -33.52 -3.41 5.75
CA ASP A 34 -33.34 -3.24 7.19
C ASP A 34 -31.88 -3.01 7.61
N ILE A 35 -30.94 -3.01 6.65
CA ILE A 35 -29.51 -2.81 6.91
C ILE A 35 -29.19 -1.33 6.78
N PRO A 36 -28.62 -0.68 7.82
CA PRO A 36 -28.20 0.72 7.72
C PRO A 36 -27.23 0.95 6.54
N ILE A 37 -27.44 2.03 5.79
CA ILE A 37 -26.61 2.42 4.64
C ILE A 37 -25.11 2.39 4.98
N SER A 38 -24.72 2.87 6.17
CA SER A 38 -23.33 2.88 6.65
C SER A 38 -22.67 1.51 6.76
N ASN A 39 -23.47 0.44 6.91
CA ASN A 39 -23.00 -0.94 7.01
C ASN A 39 -23.07 -1.68 5.67
N LEU A 40 -23.88 -1.18 4.75
CA LEU A 40 -24.09 -1.78 3.43
C LEU A 40 -23.10 -1.22 2.40
N TYR A 41 -22.90 0.10 2.42
CA TYR A 41 -22.09 0.86 1.46
C TYR A 41 -20.65 1.05 1.94
N THR A 42 -19.94 -0.06 2.17
CA THR A 42 -18.57 -0.03 2.71
C THR A 42 -17.49 -0.26 1.67
N ALA A 43 -17.85 -0.58 0.43
CA ALA A 43 -16.91 -0.72 -0.69
C ALA A 43 -16.98 0.53 -1.57
N THR A 44 -15.92 0.77 -2.33
CA THR A 44 -15.88 1.86 -3.31
C THR A 44 -15.70 1.33 -4.72
N PHE A 45 -16.40 1.94 -5.66
CA PHE A 45 -16.13 1.91 -7.08
C PHE A 45 -15.37 3.19 -7.44
N PRO A 46 -14.12 3.10 -7.88
CA PRO A 46 -13.28 4.27 -7.99
C PRO A 46 -13.73 5.21 -9.13
N PHE A 47 -13.38 6.49 -9.00
CA PHE A 47 -13.37 7.38 -10.16
C PHE A 47 -12.39 6.81 -11.19
N SER A 48 -12.91 6.44 -12.36
CA SER A 48 -12.23 5.60 -13.35
C SER A 48 -12.89 5.79 -14.71
N LEU A 49 -12.23 5.36 -15.79
CA LEU A 49 -12.84 5.40 -17.13
C LEU A 49 -14.15 4.60 -17.17
N GLU A 50 -14.23 3.49 -16.45
CA GLU A 50 -15.46 2.71 -16.33
C GLU A 50 -16.58 3.48 -15.62
N SER A 51 -16.30 4.21 -14.52
CA SER A 51 -17.35 4.98 -13.86
C SER A 51 -17.80 6.20 -14.67
N ILE A 52 -16.89 6.82 -15.44
CA ILE A 52 -17.24 7.86 -16.42
C ILE A 52 -18.19 7.28 -17.47
N ARG A 53 -17.84 6.14 -18.08
CA ARG A 53 -18.65 5.45 -19.09
C ARG A 53 -20.02 5.03 -18.53
N ALA A 54 -20.05 4.44 -17.34
CA ALA A 54 -21.28 4.03 -16.66
C ALA A 54 -22.19 5.22 -16.32
N LYS A 55 -21.63 6.35 -15.89
CA LYS A 55 -22.40 7.57 -15.61
C LYS A 55 -22.97 8.21 -16.87
N ARG A 56 -22.23 8.22 -17.99
CA ARG A 56 -22.74 8.65 -19.30
C ARG A 56 -23.89 7.76 -19.76
N LEU A 57 -23.81 6.46 -19.49
CA LEU A 57 -24.82 5.47 -19.85
C LEU A 57 -26.14 5.64 -19.08
N ALA A 58 -26.08 5.82 -17.76
CA ALA A 58 -27.26 5.95 -16.91
C ALA A 58 -27.03 6.92 -15.75
N LYS A 59 -27.16 8.22 -16.03
CA LYS A 59 -26.89 9.31 -15.06
C LYS A 59 -27.70 9.18 -13.77
N ASN A 60 -28.93 8.69 -13.85
CA ASN A 60 -29.86 8.58 -12.72
C ASN A 60 -29.47 7.47 -11.71
N GLU A 61 -28.54 6.58 -12.08
CA GLU A 61 -28.03 5.53 -11.18
C GLU A 61 -26.93 6.04 -10.23
N PHE A 62 -26.56 7.32 -10.32
CA PHE A 62 -25.49 7.94 -9.58
C PHE A 62 -26.03 9.11 -8.77
N GLU A 63 -26.16 8.88 -7.47
CA GLU A 63 -26.80 9.79 -6.54
C GLU A 63 -25.78 10.46 -5.61
N PHE A 64 -26.18 11.60 -5.04
CA PHE A 64 -25.41 12.35 -4.07
C PHE A 64 -26.24 12.54 -2.80
N GLN A 65 -25.71 12.10 -1.66
CA GLN A 65 -26.37 12.24 -0.36
C GLN A 65 -25.33 12.48 0.73
N ALA A 66 -25.53 13.51 1.57
CA ALA A 66 -24.71 13.81 2.74
C ALA A 66 -23.19 13.76 2.46
N ASP A 67 -22.75 14.50 1.45
CA ASP A 67 -21.36 14.61 0.98
C ASP A 67 -20.72 13.31 0.47
N LYS A 68 -21.54 12.27 0.23
CA LYS A 68 -21.11 11.00 -0.34
C LYS A 68 -21.87 10.70 -1.63
N ARG A 69 -21.18 9.97 -2.50
CA ARG A 69 -21.72 9.52 -3.78
C ARG A 69 -22.03 8.05 -3.72
N TYR A 70 -23.19 7.69 -4.24
CA TYR A 70 -23.66 6.33 -4.23
C TYR A 70 -24.01 5.91 -5.65
N THR A 71 -23.84 4.62 -5.93
CA THR A 71 -24.47 4.02 -7.10
C THR A 71 -24.96 2.63 -6.78
N GLU A 72 -26.16 2.35 -7.27
CA GLU A 72 -26.78 1.04 -7.23
C GLU A 72 -26.46 0.22 -8.49
N MET A 73 -25.74 0.78 -9.46
CA MET A 73 -25.38 0.07 -10.69
C MET A 73 -24.45 -1.12 -10.40
N PHE A 74 -23.57 -0.99 -9.41
CA PHE A 74 -22.54 -1.97 -9.08
C PHE A 74 -22.63 -2.47 -7.65
N ILE A 75 -22.31 -3.75 -7.45
CA ILE A 75 -22.17 -4.37 -6.13
C ILE A 75 -20.82 -5.06 -6.03
N ASN A 76 -20.11 -4.85 -4.93
CA ASN A 76 -18.94 -5.66 -4.59
C ASN A 76 -19.38 -6.89 -3.79
N VAL A 77 -19.03 -8.08 -4.28
CA VAL A 77 -19.32 -9.34 -3.58
C VAL A 77 -18.02 -9.97 -3.08
N THR A 78 -17.96 -10.33 -1.80
CA THR A 78 -16.84 -11.04 -1.18
C THR A 78 -17.15 -12.51 -0.96
N PHE A 79 -16.16 -13.38 -1.17
CA PHE A 79 -16.27 -14.84 -1.05
C PHE A 79 -15.33 -15.35 0.05
N LYS A 80 -15.56 -14.90 1.29
CA LYS A 80 -14.65 -15.17 2.42
C LYS A 80 -15.13 -16.33 3.28
N LYS A 81 -16.44 -16.56 3.36
CA LYS A 81 -17.05 -17.50 4.29
C LYS A 81 -17.63 -18.73 3.59
N ASP A 82 -17.54 -19.87 4.29
CA ASP A 82 -18.39 -21.02 4.02
C ASP A 82 -19.79 -20.72 4.57
N TYR A 83 -20.83 -21.29 3.96
CA TYR A 83 -22.19 -21.27 4.49
C TYR A 83 -22.43 -22.53 5.32
N LYS A 84 -23.01 -22.39 6.51
CA LYS A 84 -23.49 -23.50 7.32
C LYS A 84 -24.98 -23.32 7.52
N ASP A 85 -25.74 -24.30 7.07
CA ASP A 85 -27.17 -24.33 7.26
C ASP A 85 -27.50 -24.53 8.75
N ALA A 86 -28.40 -23.72 9.28
CA ALA A 86 -28.70 -23.72 10.72
C ALA A 86 -29.56 -24.91 11.14
N GLU A 87 -30.44 -25.39 10.25
CA GLU A 87 -31.39 -26.48 10.53
C GLU A 87 -30.76 -27.85 10.30
N THR A 88 -30.09 -28.01 9.16
CA THR A 88 -29.49 -29.30 8.76
C THR A 88 -28.04 -29.45 9.21
N GLY A 89 -27.39 -28.37 9.66
CA GLY A 89 -25.96 -28.35 9.97
C GLY A 89 -25.03 -28.50 8.76
N LYS A 90 -25.59 -28.64 7.55
CA LYS A 90 -24.84 -28.93 6.31
C LYS A 90 -23.96 -27.74 5.93
N LYS A 91 -22.67 -28.01 5.70
CA LYS A 91 -21.67 -27.00 5.35
C LYS A 91 -21.44 -26.94 3.84
N VAL A 92 -21.72 -25.79 3.22
CA VAL A 92 -21.41 -25.49 1.83
C VAL A 92 -20.15 -24.64 1.75
N LYS A 93 -19.13 -25.17 1.07
CA LYS A 93 -17.83 -24.49 0.91
C LYS A 93 -17.95 -23.26 0.01
N LYS A 94 -17.19 -22.21 0.32
CA LYS A 94 -17.12 -20.95 -0.44
C LYS A 94 -16.88 -21.11 -1.95
N ASN A 95 -16.16 -22.16 -2.35
CA ASN A 95 -15.90 -22.45 -3.76
C ASN A 95 -17.17 -22.87 -4.53
N LYS A 96 -18.08 -23.60 -3.89
CA LYS A 96 -19.40 -23.95 -4.45
C LYS A 96 -20.30 -22.72 -4.52
N ILE A 97 -20.28 -21.91 -3.46
CA ILE A 97 -21.02 -20.63 -3.41
C ILE A 97 -20.60 -19.71 -4.57
N ARG A 98 -19.29 -19.55 -4.80
CA ARG A 98 -18.78 -18.74 -5.91
C ARG A 98 -19.27 -19.24 -7.27
N LYS A 99 -19.19 -20.55 -7.52
CA LYS A 99 -19.69 -21.15 -8.76
C LYS A 99 -21.17 -20.86 -8.98
N TYR A 100 -21.98 -20.99 -7.94
CA TYR A 100 -23.41 -20.71 -8.02
C TYR A 100 -23.68 -19.23 -8.37
N ILE A 101 -23.10 -18.29 -7.61
CA ILE A 101 -23.36 -16.86 -7.78
C ILE A 101 -22.83 -16.34 -9.12
N TYR A 102 -21.66 -16.78 -9.56
CA TYR A 102 -21.15 -16.38 -10.88
C TYR A 102 -22.07 -16.86 -12.01
N ASN A 103 -22.62 -18.07 -11.90
CA ASN A 103 -23.44 -18.66 -12.95
C ASN A 103 -24.86 -18.08 -13.03
N HIS A 104 -25.48 -17.80 -11.88
CA HIS A 104 -26.91 -17.42 -11.82
C HIS A 104 -27.14 -15.94 -11.53
N GLY A 105 -26.11 -15.20 -11.10
CA GLY A 105 -26.32 -13.88 -10.53
C GLY A 105 -27.11 -13.95 -9.24
N PHE A 106 -27.80 -12.85 -8.90
CA PHE A 106 -28.71 -12.77 -7.76
C PHE A 106 -29.61 -11.53 -7.86
N SER A 107 -30.67 -11.50 -7.04
CA SER A 107 -31.51 -10.31 -6.86
C SER A 107 -31.29 -9.70 -5.48
N VAL A 108 -31.29 -8.37 -5.41
CA VAL A 108 -31.32 -7.60 -4.16
C VAL A 108 -32.41 -6.55 -4.26
N ASP A 109 -33.38 -6.58 -3.35
CA ASP A 109 -34.52 -5.66 -3.32
C ASP A 109 -35.22 -5.48 -4.70
N GLY A 110 -35.47 -6.58 -5.40
CA GLY A 110 -36.12 -6.63 -6.71
C GLY A 110 -35.19 -6.44 -7.91
N ILE A 111 -33.94 -6.01 -7.67
CA ILE A 111 -33.00 -5.65 -8.73
C ILE A 111 -32.06 -6.83 -9.03
N LYS A 112 -32.01 -7.24 -10.30
CA LYS A 112 -31.17 -8.36 -10.78
C LYS A 112 -29.74 -7.92 -11.10
N TYR A 113 -28.76 -8.64 -10.56
CA TYR A 113 -27.34 -8.44 -10.79
C TYR A 113 -26.69 -9.68 -11.40
N CYS A 114 -25.75 -9.49 -12.32
CA CYS A 114 -24.91 -10.55 -12.85
C CYS A 114 -23.42 -10.22 -12.66
N PHE A 115 -22.58 -11.25 -12.76
CA PHE A 115 -21.13 -11.06 -12.73
C PHE A 115 -20.72 -10.04 -13.79
N TYR A 116 -19.81 -9.13 -13.43
CA TYR A 116 -19.33 -8.09 -14.35
C TYR A 116 -17.83 -8.23 -14.62
N LYS A 117 -16.98 -7.77 -13.70
CA LYS A 117 -15.53 -7.72 -13.88
C LYS A 117 -14.77 -7.96 -12.58
N ARG A 118 -13.51 -8.38 -12.71
CA ARG A 118 -12.56 -8.50 -11.60
C ARG A 118 -11.13 -8.21 -12.04
N GLY A 119 -10.52 -7.19 -11.44
CA GLY A 119 -9.06 -6.96 -11.58
C GLY A 119 -8.24 -7.99 -10.80
N SER A 120 -6.94 -8.08 -11.09
CA SER A 120 -6.00 -9.01 -10.45
C SER A 120 -6.04 -8.97 -8.93
N ASN A 121 -6.07 -7.78 -8.32
CA ASN A 121 -6.11 -7.64 -6.86
C ASN A 121 -7.43 -8.16 -6.26
N LYS A 122 -8.57 -7.89 -6.92
CA LYS A 122 -9.88 -8.41 -6.48
C LYS A 122 -9.93 -9.94 -6.56
N ALA A 123 -9.35 -10.55 -7.60
CA ALA A 123 -9.22 -11.99 -7.75
C ALA A 123 -8.44 -12.61 -6.56
N LYS A 124 -7.25 -12.07 -6.26
CA LYS A 124 -6.39 -12.51 -5.17
C LYS A 124 -7.06 -12.35 -3.80
N ASN A 125 -7.88 -11.32 -3.62
CA ASN A 125 -8.61 -11.07 -2.38
C ASN A 125 -9.95 -11.82 -2.27
N GLY A 126 -10.33 -12.61 -3.29
CA GLY A 126 -11.59 -13.37 -3.31
C GLY A 126 -12.83 -12.47 -3.37
N SER A 127 -12.80 -11.44 -4.22
CA SER A 127 -13.92 -10.51 -4.45
C SER A 127 -14.14 -10.26 -5.94
N ALA A 128 -15.35 -9.84 -6.32
CA ALA A 128 -15.70 -9.47 -7.69
C ALA A 128 -16.75 -8.36 -7.72
N ILE A 129 -16.83 -7.65 -8.84
CA ILE A 129 -17.88 -6.66 -9.09
C ILE A 129 -19.00 -7.31 -9.89
N PHE A 130 -20.22 -7.04 -9.47
CA PHE A 130 -21.46 -7.40 -10.14
C PHE A 130 -22.13 -6.11 -10.62
N VAL A 131 -22.85 -6.20 -11.75
CA VAL A 131 -23.55 -5.06 -12.36
C VAL A 131 -25.03 -5.39 -12.50
N ARG A 132 -25.90 -4.38 -12.45
CA ARG A 132 -27.31 -4.54 -12.82
C ARG A 132 -27.41 -5.12 -14.22
N ARG A 133 -28.22 -6.18 -14.38
CA ARG A 133 -28.27 -6.99 -15.60
C ARG A 133 -28.54 -6.15 -16.86
N GLN A 134 -29.41 -5.15 -16.77
CA GLN A 134 -29.82 -4.31 -17.90
C GLN A 134 -28.69 -3.48 -18.54
N TYR A 135 -27.59 -3.22 -17.82
CA TYR A 135 -26.45 -2.43 -18.33
C TYR A 135 -25.28 -3.30 -18.82
N TYR A 136 -25.32 -4.61 -18.55
CA TYR A 136 -24.18 -5.50 -18.75
C TYR A 136 -23.69 -5.51 -20.21
N ASP A 137 -24.59 -5.75 -21.17
CA ASP A 137 -24.20 -5.95 -22.58
C ASP A 137 -23.58 -4.69 -23.19
N ARG A 138 -24.12 -3.50 -22.86
CA ARG A 138 -23.60 -2.21 -23.34
C ARG A 138 -22.21 -1.91 -22.79
N LEU A 139 -22.00 -2.15 -21.50
CA LEU A 139 -20.70 -1.88 -20.85
C LEU A 139 -19.63 -2.87 -21.31
N ILE A 140 -19.98 -4.16 -21.43
CA ILE A 140 -19.01 -5.21 -21.80
C ILE A 140 -18.61 -5.12 -23.27
N SER A 141 -19.57 -4.83 -24.17
CA SER A 141 -19.30 -4.65 -25.60
C SER A 141 -18.31 -3.51 -25.84
N LYS A 142 -18.49 -2.37 -25.14
CA LYS A 142 -17.56 -1.24 -25.25
C LYS A 142 -16.17 -1.57 -24.70
N SER A 143 -16.10 -2.31 -23.59
CA SER A 143 -14.82 -2.76 -23.00
C SER A 143 -14.02 -3.72 -23.87
N ASN A 144 -14.73 -4.45 -24.74
CA ASN A 144 -14.15 -5.40 -25.68
C ASN A 144 -14.04 -4.81 -27.10
N LEU A 145 -14.19 -3.49 -27.25
CA LEU A 145 -14.00 -2.77 -28.51
C LEU A 145 -14.76 -3.40 -29.69
N GLY A 146 -16.00 -3.85 -29.43
CA GLY A 146 -16.87 -4.46 -30.44
C GLY A 146 -16.61 -5.95 -30.71
N ILE A 147 -15.60 -6.57 -30.09
CA ILE A 147 -15.35 -8.02 -30.22
C ILE A 147 -16.23 -8.82 -29.26
N THR A 148 -16.85 -9.87 -29.80
CA THR A 148 -17.56 -10.88 -29.00
C THR A 148 -16.63 -12.05 -28.66
N PHE A 149 -16.65 -12.43 -27.37
CA PHE A 149 -16.06 -13.68 -26.91
C PHE A 149 -17.18 -14.70 -26.75
N GLU A 150 -17.19 -15.72 -27.61
CA GLU A 150 -18.30 -16.67 -27.67
C GLU A 150 -18.38 -17.50 -26.41
N LYS A 151 -19.59 -17.95 -26.07
CA LYS A 151 -19.79 -18.82 -24.91
C LYS A 151 -19.03 -20.12 -25.14
N ASN A 152 -18.22 -20.52 -24.17
CA ASN A 152 -17.35 -21.69 -24.22
C ASN A 152 -16.18 -21.65 -25.22
N GLU A 153 -15.92 -20.51 -25.87
CA GLU A 153 -14.70 -20.30 -26.64
C GLU A 153 -13.46 -20.57 -25.76
N MET A 154 -12.45 -21.23 -26.31
CA MET A 154 -11.20 -21.51 -25.58
C MET A 154 -10.32 -20.26 -25.56
N ILE A 155 -10.24 -19.60 -24.40
CA ILE A 155 -9.54 -18.32 -24.25
C ILE A 155 -8.51 -18.35 -23.12
N ASP A 156 -7.49 -17.48 -23.17
CA ASP A 156 -6.67 -17.15 -21.99
C ASP A 156 -7.47 -16.27 -21.02
N MET A 157 -8.37 -16.94 -20.29
CA MET A 157 -9.31 -16.31 -19.37
C MET A 157 -8.60 -15.51 -18.26
N ALA A 158 -7.41 -15.92 -17.82
CA ALA A 158 -6.68 -15.24 -16.75
C ALA A 158 -6.21 -13.85 -17.20
N SER A 159 -5.50 -13.79 -18.34
CA SER A 159 -5.06 -12.54 -18.96
C SER A 159 -6.24 -11.65 -19.35
N ILE A 160 -7.19 -12.17 -20.13
CA ILE A 160 -8.28 -11.37 -20.70
C ILE A 160 -9.08 -10.67 -19.60
N ARG A 161 -9.47 -11.39 -18.54
CA ARG A 161 -10.26 -10.81 -17.45
C ARG A 161 -9.46 -9.84 -16.58
N ALA A 162 -8.13 -9.99 -16.51
CA ALA A 162 -7.28 -9.01 -15.84
C ALA A 162 -7.18 -7.71 -16.64
N TYR A 163 -7.04 -7.78 -17.97
CA TYR A 163 -6.86 -6.61 -18.82
C TYR A 163 -8.16 -5.88 -19.18
N GLU A 164 -9.29 -6.59 -19.34
CA GLU A 164 -10.64 -6.02 -19.50
C GLU A 164 -11.04 -5.11 -18.31
N ALA A 165 -10.45 -5.35 -17.14
CA ALA A 165 -10.68 -4.58 -15.92
C ALA A 165 -9.72 -3.38 -15.73
N LEU A 166 -8.78 -3.13 -16.64
CA LEU A 166 -7.81 -2.03 -16.51
C LEU A 166 -8.49 -0.66 -16.37
N ILE A 167 -9.59 -0.43 -17.12
CA ILE A 167 -10.36 0.81 -17.10
C ILE A 167 -11.14 1.05 -15.81
N MET A 168 -11.17 0.06 -14.89
CA MET A 168 -11.70 0.21 -13.53
C MET A 168 -10.65 0.72 -12.53
N SER A 169 -9.42 0.99 -12.98
CA SER A 169 -8.37 1.57 -12.13
C SER A 169 -8.78 2.97 -11.67
N SER A 170 -8.47 3.30 -10.42
CA SER A 170 -8.65 4.68 -9.95
C SER A 170 -7.79 5.63 -10.77
N ILE A 171 -8.36 6.75 -11.18
CA ILE A 171 -7.67 7.83 -11.90
C ILE A 171 -7.75 9.12 -11.11
N GLU A 172 -6.73 9.97 -11.22
CA GLU A 172 -6.70 11.31 -10.65
C GLU A 172 -7.43 12.31 -11.57
N PHE A 173 -7.23 12.19 -12.88
CA PHE A 173 -7.86 13.02 -13.91
C PHE A 173 -7.85 12.30 -15.26
N THR A 174 -8.42 12.95 -16.29
CA THR A 174 -8.42 12.47 -17.67
C THR A 174 -7.71 13.45 -18.60
N ILE A 175 -7.08 12.92 -19.63
CA ILE A 175 -6.55 13.68 -20.77
C ILE A 175 -7.23 13.20 -22.05
N GLU A 176 -7.23 14.03 -23.07
CA GLU A 176 -7.72 13.71 -24.42
C GLU A 176 -6.52 13.49 -25.35
N LEU A 177 -6.49 12.33 -25.99
CA LEU A 177 -5.52 11.92 -27.03
C LEU A 177 -6.29 11.27 -28.18
N LYS A 178 -6.13 11.78 -29.40
CA LYS A 178 -6.74 11.23 -30.60
C LYS A 178 -5.92 10.04 -31.11
N ALA A 179 -6.58 9.12 -31.81
CA ALA A 179 -5.92 8.04 -32.53
C ALA A 179 -4.79 8.52 -33.46
N SER A 180 -4.97 9.65 -34.15
CA SER A 180 -3.95 10.24 -35.04
C SER A 180 -2.71 10.75 -34.30
N GLU A 181 -2.81 11.02 -33.00
CA GLU A 181 -1.72 11.53 -32.17
C GLU A 181 -0.87 10.40 -31.53
N ILE A 182 -1.24 9.13 -31.79
CA ILE A 182 -0.58 7.95 -31.21
C ILE A 182 0.28 7.26 -32.28
N LEU A 183 1.57 7.11 -31.97
CA LEU A 183 2.54 6.32 -32.71
C LEU A 183 2.85 5.03 -31.93
N ILE A 184 2.84 3.88 -32.61
CA ILE A 184 3.45 2.64 -32.08
C ILE A 184 4.84 2.44 -32.69
N ILE A 185 5.80 2.03 -31.87
CA ILE A 185 7.10 1.51 -32.32
C ILE A 185 7.32 0.12 -31.74
N ASP A 186 8.19 -0.69 -32.35
CA ASP A 186 8.53 -1.99 -31.81
C ASP A 186 9.19 -1.90 -30.43
N ASP A 187 9.01 -2.95 -29.62
CA ASP A 187 9.71 -3.06 -28.36
C ASP A 187 11.22 -3.16 -28.59
N ILE A 188 11.97 -2.45 -27.75
CA ILE A 188 13.41 -2.31 -27.90
C ILE A 188 14.10 -3.29 -26.98
N TYR A 189 15.15 -3.94 -27.48
CA TYR A 189 15.92 -4.93 -26.73
C TYR A 189 17.38 -4.49 -26.61
N GLY A 190 17.96 -4.73 -25.44
CA GLY A 190 19.36 -4.43 -25.19
C GLY A 190 20.32 -5.43 -25.84
N ARG A 191 21.60 -5.33 -25.44
CA ARG A 191 22.65 -6.27 -25.80
C ARG A 191 22.43 -7.59 -25.07
N GLU A 192 22.90 -8.67 -25.68
CA GLU A 192 23.08 -9.95 -24.97
C GLU A 192 24.23 -9.84 -23.95
N PHE A 193 24.03 -10.31 -22.73
CA PHE A 193 25.03 -10.28 -21.67
C PHE A 193 25.00 -11.57 -20.84
N GLU A 194 26.16 -11.95 -20.29
CA GLU A 194 26.28 -13.06 -19.35
C GLU A 194 26.08 -12.58 -17.92
N THR A 195 25.35 -13.34 -17.11
CA THR A 195 25.23 -13.09 -15.66
C THR A 195 25.36 -14.38 -14.86
N ARG A 196 26.07 -14.31 -13.73
CA ARG A 196 26.09 -15.38 -12.73
C ARG A 196 24.80 -15.31 -11.90
N ALA A 197 23.92 -16.29 -12.09
CA ALA A 197 22.58 -16.28 -11.54
C ALA A 197 22.25 -17.54 -10.74
N SER A 198 21.44 -17.39 -9.70
CA SER A 198 20.77 -18.50 -9.03
C SER A 198 19.40 -18.68 -9.69
N ILE A 199 19.28 -19.73 -10.50
CA ILE A 199 18.18 -19.93 -11.42
C ILE A 199 17.22 -20.93 -10.82
N THR A 200 15.95 -20.53 -10.72
CA THR A 200 14.85 -21.44 -10.40
C THR A 200 14.13 -21.84 -11.68
N GLU A 201 14.10 -23.14 -11.98
CA GLU A 201 13.47 -23.68 -13.18
C GLU A 201 12.73 -24.99 -12.87
N GLN A 202 11.90 -25.44 -13.81
CA GLN A 202 11.19 -26.72 -13.68
C GLN A 202 11.89 -27.79 -14.51
N VAL A 203 12.51 -28.77 -13.85
CA VAL A 203 13.13 -29.95 -14.47
C VAL A 203 12.38 -31.19 -14.01
N GLU A 204 11.92 -32.03 -14.95
CA GLU A 204 11.19 -33.28 -14.66
C GLU A 204 10.01 -33.12 -13.65
N ASN A 205 9.26 -32.01 -13.76
CA ASN A 205 8.16 -31.64 -12.85
C ASN A 205 8.56 -31.32 -11.39
N LYS A 206 9.85 -31.09 -11.14
CA LYS A 206 10.38 -30.56 -9.88
C LYS A 206 10.91 -29.15 -10.09
N ILE A 207 10.69 -28.30 -9.09
CA ILE A 207 11.32 -26.98 -9.06
C ILE A 207 12.71 -27.14 -8.45
N ILE A 208 13.74 -26.87 -9.25
CA ILE A 208 15.13 -26.88 -8.83
C ILE A 208 15.66 -25.45 -8.78
N THR A 209 16.72 -25.24 -8.00
CA THR A 209 17.39 -23.93 -7.91
C THR A 209 18.88 -24.14 -7.80
N GLU A 210 19.63 -23.61 -8.77
CA GLU A 210 21.07 -23.83 -8.91
C GLU A 210 21.77 -22.57 -9.41
N THR A 211 23.03 -22.36 -9.00
CA THR A 211 23.85 -21.27 -9.52
C THR A 211 24.51 -21.69 -10.83
N LYS A 212 24.27 -20.93 -11.91
CA LYS A 212 24.96 -21.08 -13.19
C LYS A 212 25.09 -19.72 -13.89
N THR A 213 26.03 -19.62 -14.83
CA THR A 213 26.14 -18.45 -15.71
C THR A 213 25.21 -18.64 -16.90
N ILE A 214 24.42 -17.62 -17.24
CA ILE A 214 23.51 -17.65 -18.39
C ILE A 214 23.57 -16.36 -19.20
N SER A 215 23.29 -16.50 -20.49
CA SER A 215 23.00 -15.39 -21.39
C SER A 215 21.59 -14.83 -21.16
N ARG A 216 21.48 -13.50 -21.18
CA ARG A 216 20.24 -12.74 -21.06
C ARG A 216 20.17 -11.59 -22.04
N THR A 217 18.95 -11.16 -22.35
CA THR A 217 18.66 -9.92 -23.07
C THR A 217 17.43 -9.30 -22.44
N ASN A 218 17.48 -8.00 -22.13
CA ASN A 218 16.35 -7.28 -21.56
C ASN A 218 15.53 -6.58 -22.64
N CYS A 219 14.21 -6.51 -22.44
CA CYS A 219 13.37 -5.53 -23.12
C CYS A 219 13.50 -4.19 -22.36
N LEU A 220 13.88 -3.13 -23.06
CA LEU A 220 14.13 -1.81 -22.48
C LEU A 220 12.85 -0.98 -22.35
N THR A 221 11.75 -1.40 -22.98
CA THR A 221 10.52 -0.61 -23.13
C THR A 221 9.26 -1.28 -22.60
N ASP A 222 9.36 -2.37 -21.82
CA ASP A 222 8.18 -3.10 -21.32
C ASP A 222 7.33 -2.24 -20.37
N GLY A 223 6.23 -1.69 -20.90
CA GLY A 223 5.32 -0.79 -20.18
C GLY A 223 5.68 0.69 -20.25
N GLN A 224 6.77 1.04 -20.93
CA GLN A 224 7.26 2.41 -21.10
C GLN A 224 6.62 3.10 -22.30
N SER A 225 6.45 4.42 -22.23
CA SER A 225 5.99 5.27 -23.32
C SER A 225 6.55 6.68 -23.19
N LEU A 226 6.49 7.46 -24.26
CA LEU A 226 6.91 8.86 -24.28
C LEU A 226 5.69 9.73 -24.60
N LEU A 227 5.48 10.80 -23.84
CA LEU A 227 4.38 11.74 -23.99
C LEU A 227 4.96 13.14 -24.16
N ASP A 228 4.55 13.82 -25.23
CA ASP A 228 5.03 15.14 -25.59
C ASP A 228 4.69 16.18 -24.50
N GLU A 229 5.65 17.06 -24.20
CA GLU A 229 5.54 18.07 -23.15
C GLU A 229 4.32 18.99 -23.31
N SER A 230 3.85 19.23 -24.53
CA SER A 230 2.64 20.04 -24.78
C SER A 230 1.38 19.44 -24.15
N VAL A 231 1.34 18.11 -23.95
CA VAL A 231 0.24 17.47 -23.22
C VAL A 231 0.34 17.80 -21.73
N PHE A 232 1.54 17.78 -21.15
CA PHE A 232 1.72 18.15 -19.75
C PHE A 232 1.34 19.61 -19.50
N GLU A 233 1.76 20.52 -20.38
CA GLU A 233 1.38 21.94 -20.33
C GLU A 233 -0.13 22.14 -20.40
N LYS A 234 -0.79 21.51 -21.37
CA LYS A 234 -2.24 21.60 -21.57
C LYS A 234 -3.05 21.24 -20.33
N TYR A 235 -2.56 20.32 -19.50
CA TYR A 235 -3.23 19.87 -18.27
C TYR A 235 -2.61 20.44 -16.98
N ASN A 236 -1.77 21.46 -17.08
CA ASN A 236 -1.06 22.09 -15.96
C ASN A 236 -0.23 21.09 -15.13
N LYS A 237 0.56 20.28 -15.84
CA LYS A 237 1.41 19.21 -15.32
C LYS A 237 2.87 19.32 -15.80
N SER A 238 3.32 20.48 -16.27
CA SER A 238 4.71 20.67 -16.73
C SER A 238 5.76 20.38 -15.64
N HIS A 239 5.37 20.48 -14.37
CA HIS A 239 6.21 20.12 -13.20
C HIS A 239 6.21 18.61 -12.88
N LYS A 240 5.60 17.77 -13.73
CA LYS A 240 5.56 16.31 -13.61
C LYS A 240 6.40 15.69 -14.73
N ALA A 241 7.07 14.61 -14.40
CA ALA A 241 7.93 13.88 -15.33
C ALA A 241 7.23 12.67 -15.96
N PHE A 242 6.09 12.21 -15.43
CA PHE A 242 5.32 11.15 -16.09
C PHE A 242 3.83 11.16 -15.75
N MET A 243 3.05 10.48 -16.59
CA MET A 243 1.65 10.12 -16.33
C MET A 243 1.46 8.61 -16.56
N LEU A 244 0.90 7.89 -15.58
CA LEU A 244 0.52 6.50 -15.77
C LEU A 244 -0.84 6.41 -16.47
N LEU A 245 -0.82 6.09 -17.76
CA LEU A 245 -1.99 6.10 -18.63
C LEU A 245 -2.78 4.78 -18.59
N ARG A 246 -4.10 4.91 -18.67
CA ARG A 246 -5.06 3.82 -18.88
C ARG A 246 -6.01 4.20 -20.00
N ASN A 247 -6.23 3.26 -20.90
CA ASN A 247 -7.36 3.23 -21.83
C ASN A 247 -7.84 1.75 -21.91
N ASP A 248 -8.87 1.45 -22.70
CA ASP A 248 -9.28 0.08 -22.98
C ASP A 248 -8.03 -0.72 -23.44
N TRP A 249 -7.64 -1.72 -22.64
CA TRP A 249 -6.47 -2.59 -22.85
C TRP A 249 -5.08 -1.94 -22.90
N LEU A 250 -4.98 -0.63 -22.68
CA LEU A 250 -3.71 0.09 -22.60
C LEU A 250 -3.26 0.23 -21.14
N LYS A 251 -2.02 -0.18 -20.86
CA LYS A 251 -1.34 0.04 -19.58
C LYS A 251 0.07 0.57 -19.88
N SER A 252 0.26 1.88 -19.75
CA SER A 252 1.48 2.55 -20.20
C SER A 252 1.95 3.61 -19.20
N CYS A 253 3.24 3.63 -18.88
CA CYS A 253 3.89 4.67 -18.09
C CYS A 253 4.53 5.67 -19.07
N ALA A 254 3.90 6.83 -19.26
CA ALA A 254 4.29 7.78 -20.30
C ALA A 254 5.07 8.96 -19.72
N PHE A 255 6.33 9.12 -20.15
CA PHE A 255 7.28 10.11 -19.62
C PHE A 255 7.28 11.41 -20.41
N ASN A 256 7.48 12.53 -19.72
CA ASN A 256 7.46 13.88 -20.25
C ASN A 256 8.71 14.14 -21.11
N THR A 257 8.50 14.26 -22.42
CA THR A 257 9.57 14.26 -23.42
C THR A 257 9.35 15.38 -24.43
N ARG A 258 10.44 16.00 -24.87
CA ARG A 258 10.46 17.02 -25.93
C ARG A 258 10.45 16.37 -27.32
N LEU A 259 9.38 15.64 -27.64
CA LEU A 259 9.32 14.80 -28.85
C LEU A 259 9.48 15.63 -30.13
N GLN A 260 8.71 16.71 -30.24
CA GLN A 260 8.74 17.57 -31.42
C GLN A 260 10.12 18.23 -31.61
N SER A 261 10.72 18.76 -30.55
CA SER A 261 12.06 19.36 -30.61
C SER A 261 13.15 18.36 -30.97
N PHE A 262 13.04 17.11 -30.48
CA PHE A 262 13.97 16.05 -30.86
C PHE A 262 13.91 15.76 -32.36
N TRP A 263 12.72 15.59 -32.93
CA TRP A 263 12.58 15.35 -34.36
C TRP A 263 13.01 16.54 -35.22
N GLU A 264 12.73 17.77 -34.78
CA GLU A 264 13.21 18.98 -35.46
C GLU A 264 14.75 19.03 -35.50
N ALA A 265 15.42 18.75 -34.37
CA ALA A 265 16.88 18.70 -34.30
C ALA A 265 17.47 17.59 -35.19
N GLU A 266 16.74 16.50 -35.40
CA GLU A 266 17.12 15.38 -36.28
C GLU A 266 16.68 15.58 -37.74
N GLY A 267 15.99 16.67 -38.07
CA GLY A 267 15.51 16.97 -39.43
C GLY A 267 14.35 16.07 -39.89
N ILE A 268 13.59 15.49 -38.97
CA ILE A 268 12.49 14.56 -39.26
C ILE A 268 11.14 15.27 -39.15
N THR A 269 10.34 15.22 -40.21
CA THR A 269 9.02 15.87 -40.29
C THR A 269 7.85 14.90 -40.32
N GLU A 270 8.09 13.67 -40.80
CA GLU A 270 7.10 12.60 -40.89
C GLU A 270 7.71 11.25 -40.49
N ILE A 271 6.89 10.38 -39.90
CA ILE A 271 7.26 9.01 -39.50
C ILE A 271 6.32 8.03 -40.19
N VAL A 272 6.91 7.06 -40.89
CA VAL A 272 6.18 5.88 -41.39
C VAL A 272 6.08 4.89 -40.25
N GLU A 273 4.88 4.69 -39.73
CA GLU A 273 4.65 3.82 -38.58
C GLU A 273 4.88 2.35 -38.97
N LYS A 274 5.64 1.65 -38.12
CA LYS A 274 5.95 0.23 -38.28
C LYS A 274 5.58 -0.54 -37.02
N LEU A 275 5.14 -1.78 -37.23
CA LEU A 275 4.88 -2.75 -36.19
C LEU A 275 5.35 -4.12 -36.68
N ASP A 276 6.18 -4.77 -35.88
CA ASP A 276 6.87 -6.02 -36.23
C ASP A 276 7.74 -5.85 -37.50
N GLY A 277 8.43 -4.71 -37.61
CA GLY A 277 9.23 -4.31 -38.76
C GLY A 277 8.44 -3.98 -40.04
N LYS A 278 7.12 -4.13 -40.03
CA LYS A 278 6.24 -3.95 -41.21
C LYS A 278 5.48 -2.64 -41.12
N VAL A 279 5.30 -1.97 -42.25
CA VAL A 279 4.52 -0.72 -42.33
C VAL A 279 3.06 -0.97 -41.96
N THR A 280 2.49 -0.12 -41.09
CA THR A 280 1.07 -0.22 -40.69
C THR A 280 0.12 0.40 -41.72
N GLY A 281 0.66 1.11 -42.72
CA GLY A 281 -0.09 1.94 -43.67
C GLY A 281 -0.35 3.37 -43.18
N ARG A 282 0.18 3.75 -42.01
CA ARG A 282 0.09 5.12 -41.47
C ARG A 282 1.42 5.86 -41.62
N THR A 283 1.36 7.05 -42.21
CA THR A 283 2.42 8.06 -42.14
C THR A 283 1.90 9.21 -41.29
N LEU A 284 2.65 9.60 -40.26
CA LEU A 284 2.24 10.58 -39.26
C LEU A 284 3.18 11.78 -39.29
N LYS A 285 2.65 12.99 -39.23
CA LYS A 285 3.45 14.21 -39.09
C LYS A 285 3.98 14.30 -37.66
N CYS A 286 5.28 14.55 -37.51
CA CYS A 286 5.93 14.68 -36.20
C CYS A 286 5.26 15.73 -35.31
N SER A 287 4.77 16.83 -35.89
CA SER A 287 4.05 17.90 -35.17
C SER A 287 2.71 17.46 -34.56
N GLU A 288 2.12 16.37 -35.06
CA GLU A 288 0.83 15.85 -34.60
C GLU A 288 0.97 14.73 -33.56
N ILE A 289 2.11 14.02 -33.55
CA ILE A 289 2.32 12.92 -32.62
C ILE A 289 2.49 13.47 -31.20
N LYS A 290 1.72 12.92 -30.26
CA LYS A 290 1.77 13.29 -28.84
C LYS A 290 2.17 12.13 -27.95
N LEU A 291 1.83 10.89 -28.33
CA LEU A 291 2.12 9.70 -27.52
C LEU A 291 2.82 8.65 -28.38
N ILE A 292 3.92 8.12 -27.86
CA ILE A 292 4.61 6.96 -28.41
C ILE A 292 4.42 5.78 -27.46
N ILE A 293 3.85 4.69 -27.96
CA ILE A 293 3.65 3.44 -27.22
C ILE A 293 4.46 2.29 -27.84
N THR A 294 4.58 1.20 -27.09
CA THR A 294 5.17 -0.06 -27.57
C THR A 294 4.17 -1.23 -27.45
N PRO A 295 4.37 -2.35 -28.17
CA PRO A 295 3.51 -3.51 -28.11
C PRO A 295 3.27 -4.02 -26.69
N ASN A 296 4.31 -4.07 -25.86
CA ASN A 296 4.19 -4.48 -24.46
C ASN A 296 3.27 -3.57 -23.64
N SER A 297 3.15 -2.28 -23.95
CA SER A 297 2.19 -1.38 -23.31
C SER A 297 0.73 -1.65 -23.72
N LEU A 298 0.51 -2.20 -24.92
CA LEU A 298 -0.81 -2.47 -25.50
C LEU A 298 -1.22 -3.95 -25.30
N LYS A 299 -1.90 -4.23 -24.19
CA LYS A 299 -2.29 -5.60 -23.83
C LYS A 299 -3.34 -6.19 -24.78
N TRP A 300 -3.97 -5.37 -25.64
CA TRP A 300 -4.87 -5.79 -26.72
C TRP A 300 -4.21 -6.74 -27.72
N LEU A 301 -2.91 -6.54 -28.01
CA LEU A 301 -2.17 -7.36 -28.97
C LEU A 301 -2.08 -8.85 -28.58
N LYS A 302 -2.43 -9.21 -27.34
CA LYS A 302 -2.59 -10.62 -26.93
C LYS A 302 -3.73 -11.34 -27.66
N LEU A 303 -4.65 -10.61 -28.30
CA LEU A 303 -5.76 -11.16 -29.08
C LEU A 303 -5.38 -11.43 -30.54
N THR A 304 -4.16 -11.10 -30.98
CA THR A 304 -3.69 -11.25 -32.36
C THR A 304 -3.99 -12.63 -32.94
N ASN A 305 -3.57 -13.70 -32.23
CA ASN A 305 -3.75 -15.06 -32.72
C ASN A 305 -5.20 -15.55 -32.61
N SER A 306 -5.94 -15.14 -31.57
CA SER A 306 -7.28 -15.69 -31.30
C SER A 306 -8.42 -14.95 -31.99
N LYS A 307 -8.24 -13.68 -32.34
CA LYS A 307 -9.29 -12.82 -32.91
C LYS A 307 -8.91 -12.14 -34.23
N PHE A 308 -7.64 -12.20 -34.63
CA PHE A 308 -7.14 -11.50 -35.81
C PHE A 308 -6.25 -12.38 -36.70
N GLU A 309 -6.41 -13.71 -36.66
CA GLU A 309 -5.74 -14.65 -37.58
C GLU A 309 -4.20 -14.54 -37.58
N GLY A 310 -3.60 -14.05 -36.50
CA GLY A 310 -2.15 -13.82 -36.42
C GLY A 310 -1.68 -12.47 -36.98
N ASP A 311 -2.58 -11.65 -37.53
CA ASP A 311 -2.25 -10.32 -38.06
C ASP A 311 -2.23 -9.27 -36.95
N LYS A 312 -1.01 -8.97 -36.49
CA LYS A 312 -0.72 -8.00 -35.43
C LYS A 312 -1.08 -6.56 -35.83
N ILE A 313 -0.94 -6.20 -37.11
CA ILE A 313 -1.25 -4.85 -37.62
C ILE A 313 -2.76 -4.66 -37.66
N LYS A 314 -3.51 -5.63 -38.20
CA LYS A 314 -4.99 -5.61 -38.16
C LYS A 314 -5.51 -5.53 -36.72
N CYS A 315 -4.90 -6.27 -35.80
CA CYS A 315 -5.23 -6.22 -34.37
C CYS A 315 -5.01 -4.83 -33.77
N TYR A 316 -3.86 -4.21 -34.04
CA TYR A 316 -3.51 -2.85 -33.60
C TYR A 316 -4.45 -1.79 -34.18
N LEU A 317 -4.68 -1.79 -35.49
CA LEU A 317 -5.54 -0.81 -36.17
C LEU A 317 -7.00 -0.94 -35.71
N HIS A 318 -7.48 -2.16 -35.42
CA HIS A 318 -8.79 -2.36 -34.80
C HIS A 318 -8.88 -1.65 -33.44
N TRP A 319 -7.87 -1.82 -32.57
CA TRP A 319 -7.85 -1.12 -31.29
C TRP A 319 -7.87 0.40 -31.49
N LEU A 320 -6.95 0.91 -32.32
CA LEU A 320 -6.76 2.33 -32.55
C LEU A 320 -8.02 3.03 -33.06
N THR A 321 -8.82 2.36 -33.88
CA THR A 321 -10.06 2.90 -34.47
C THR A 321 -11.28 2.81 -33.54
N HIS A 322 -11.23 2.00 -32.48
CA HIS A 322 -12.39 1.73 -31.61
C HIS A 322 -12.28 2.33 -30.20
N ILE A 323 -11.08 2.75 -29.77
CA ILE A 323 -10.87 3.41 -28.48
C ILE A 323 -11.57 4.78 -28.40
N GLU A 324 -11.88 5.21 -27.18
CA GLU A 324 -12.25 6.60 -26.91
C GLU A 324 -11.00 7.47 -26.76
N ASN A 325 -11.09 8.75 -27.14
CA ASN A 325 -10.01 9.72 -26.99
C ASN A 325 -9.70 10.05 -25.52
N THR A 326 -10.66 9.81 -24.61
CA THR A 326 -10.48 10.04 -23.18
C THR A 326 -9.57 8.97 -22.57
N VAL A 327 -8.38 9.37 -22.15
CA VAL A 327 -7.38 8.55 -21.46
C VAL A 327 -7.37 8.90 -19.98
N GLY A 328 -7.36 7.90 -19.11
CA GLY A 328 -7.31 8.07 -17.66
C GLY A 328 -5.87 8.13 -17.15
N VAL A 329 -5.57 9.10 -16.28
CA VAL A 329 -4.26 9.22 -15.60
C VAL A 329 -4.38 8.67 -14.19
N VAL A 330 -3.71 7.55 -13.90
CA VAL A 330 -3.78 6.83 -12.62
C VAL A 330 -2.98 7.50 -11.52
N LYS A 331 -1.78 7.98 -11.86
CA LYS A 331 -0.86 8.70 -10.97
C LYS A 331 0.18 9.46 -11.80
N CYS A 332 0.73 10.50 -11.21
CA CYS A 332 1.96 11.16 -11.65
C CYS A 332 3.09 10.93 -10.61
N ASP A 333 4.29 11.44 -10.86
CA ASP A 333 5.35 11.48 -9.85
C ASP A 333 4.95 12.34 -8.64
N LYS A 334 5.33 11.89 -7.45
CA LYS A 334 5.01 12.52 -6.18
C LYS A 334 6.14 12.34 -5.18
N ALA A 335 6.34 13.34 -4.34
CA ALA A 335 7.23 13.23 -3.19
C ALA A 335 6.78 12.10 -2.26
N GLY A 336 7.75 11.47 -1.60
CA GLY A 336 7.49 10.49 -0.57
C GLY A 336 6.81 11.11 0.65
N ASN A 337 6.10 10.30 1.43
CA ASN A 337 5.39 10.75 2.64
C ASN A 337 6.32 11.30 3.75
N TYR A 338 7.63 11.17 3.60
CA TYR A 338 8.64 11.56 4.59
C TYR A 338 9.67 12.56 4.03
N GLY A 339 9.29 13.32 2.99
CA GLY A 339 10.15 14.33 2.38
C GLY A 339 11.40 13.72 1.74
N SER A 340 12.58 14.25 2.09
CA SER A 340 13.90 13.76 1.69
C SER A 340 14.29 12.42 2.32
N SER A 341 13.52 11.92 3.27
CA SER A 341 13.80 10.66 3.96
C SER A 341 12.79 9.58 3.59
N ASN A 342 13.11 8.31 3.86
CA ASN A 342 12.12 7.24 3.80
C ASN A 342 12.54 6.06 4.67
N ARG A 343 11.64 5.09 4.83
CA ARG A 343 11.84 3.94 5.69
C ARG A 343 12.46 2.78 4.91
N ALA A 344 13.59 2.28 5.39
CA ALA A 344 14.01 0.92 5.06
C ALA A 344 13.00 -0.09 5.61
N THR A 345 12.99 -1.29 5.04
CA THR A 345 12.14 -2.40 5.51
C THR A 345 13.01 -3.43 6.23
N TYR A 346 12.42 -4.18 7.18
CA TYR A 346 13.11 -5.33 7.78
C TYR A 346 13.60 -6.33 6.72
N GLN A 347 12.92 -6.38 5.58
CA GLN A 347 13.28 -7.26 4.46
C GLN A 347 14.62 -6.85 3.85
N LEU A 348 14.85 -5.56 3.64
CA LEU A 348 16.13 -5.05 3.13
C LEU A 348 17.21 -5.16 4.20
N ILE A 349 16.95 -4.67 5.42
CA ILE A 349 17.95 -4.66 6.50
C ILE A 349 18.47 -6.07 6.79
N ASN A 350 17.59 -7.07 6.83
CA ASN A 350 17.95 -8.45 7.12
C ASN A 350 18.47 -9.25 5.91
N SER A 351 18.44 -8.67 4.70
CA SER A 351 19.10 -9.22 3.51
C SER A 351 20.52 -8.70 3.34
N LEU A 352 20.98 -7.77 4.18
CA LEU A 352 22.33 -7.22 4.12
C LEU A 352 23.20 -7.85 5.22
N PRO A 353 24.48 -8.12 4.96
CA PRO A 353 25.42 -8.67 5.96
C PRO A 353 25.90 -7.58 6.94
N LEU A 354 24.98 -6.93 7.65
CA LEU A 354 25.28 -5.84 8.58
C LEU A 354 25.75 -6.39 9.93
N SER A 355 26.88 -5.88 10.41
CA SER A 355 27.36 -6.08 11.77
C SER A 355 26.52 -5.33 12.81
N TYR A 356 26.65 -5.71 14.08
CA TYR A 356 25.98 -5.03 15.18
C TYR A 356 26.26 -3.51 15.21
N GLY A 357 27.52 -3.11 15.01
CA GLY A 357 27.93 -1.70 15.00
C GLY A 357 27.28 -0.90 13.87
N GLU A 358 27.20 -1.50 12.68
CA GLU A 358 26.54 -0.90 11.52
C GLU A 358 25.02 -0.78 11.69
N VAL A 359 24.36 -1.78 12.29
CA VAL A 359 22.93 -1.66 12.63
C VAL A 359 22.71 -0.55 13.67
N LYS A 360 23.61 -0.42 14.65
CA LYS A 360 23.56 0.65 15.65
C LYS A 360 23.74 2.03 15.02
N GLU A 361 24.66 2.16 14.07
CA GLU A 361 24.83 3.38 13.27
C GLU A 361 23.53 3.74 12.53
N LEU A 362 22.95 2.80 11.80
CA LEU A 362 21.71 2.99 11.04
C LEU A 362 20.52 3.38 11.93
N ALA A 363 20.42 2.80 13.12
CA ALA A 363 19.32 3.06 14.05
C ALA A 363 19.52 4.35 14.88
N LYS A 364 20.73 4.94 14.89
CA LYS A 364 21.10 6.02 15.80
C LYS A 364 20.16 7.22 15.75
N ILE A 365 19.88 7.74 14.54
CA ILE A 365 19.00 8.92 14.37
C ILE A 365 17.60 8.65 14.92
N GLU A 366 17.06 7.45 14.69
CA GLU A 366 15.75 7.04 15.20
C GLU A 366 15.72 6.90 16.71
N ILE A 367 16.78 6.35 17.31
CA ILE A 367 16.92 6.22 18.77
C ILE A 367 17.02 7.60 19.43
N ASP A 368 17.87 8.47 18.89
CA ASP A 368 18.04 9.85 19.36
C ASP A 368 16.71 10.63 19.25
N TYR A 369 15.94 10.40 18.17
CA TYR A 369 14.61 10.95 18.01
C TYR A 369 13.61 10.41 19.05
N VAL A 370 13.62 9.10 19.34
CA VAL A 370 12.78 8.52 20.41
C VAL A 370 13.11 9.15 21.77
N MET A 371 14.39 9.35 22.07
CA MET A 371 14.83 10.02 23.30
C MET A 371 14.37 11.48 23.33
N SER A 372 14.40 12.16 22.18
CA SER A 372 13.85 13.52 22.03
C SER A 372 12.34 13.55 22.26
N LEU A 373 11.57 12.63 21.68
CA LEU A 373 10.12 12.51 21.94
C LEU A 373 9.82 12.32 23.43
N LYS A 374 10.65 11.53 24.13
CA LYS A 374 10.50 11.28 25.57
C LYS A 374 10.74 12.54 26.39
N ASN A 375 11.78 13.31 26.07
CA ASN A 375 12.33 14.33 26.95
C ASN A 375 12.04 15.77 26.52
N ASP A 376 11.68 15.99 25.26
CA ASP A 376 11.37 17.30 24.69
C ASP A 376 9.89 17.40 24.30
N PHE A 377 9.20 18.36 24.91
CA PHE A 377 7.77 18.53 24.69
C PHE A 377 7.45 19.19 23.34
N ALA A 378 8.26 20.13 22.86
CA ALA A 378 8.03 20.80 21.58
C ALA A 378 8.22 19.83 20.40
N ILE A 379 9.25 18.96 20.49
CA ILE A 379 9.46 17.88 19.51
C ILE A 379 8.29 16.89 19.54
N PHE A 380 7.83 16.51 20.73
CA PHE A 380 6.67 15.62 20.86
C PHE A 380 5.38 16.24 20.30
N LYS A 381 5.14 17.55 20.51
CA LYS A 381 4.01 18.28 19.91
C LYS A 381 4.07 18.26 18.39
N ASN A 382 5.24 18.53 17.81
CA ASN A 382 5.43 18.44 16.36
C ASN A 382 5.10 17.03 15.84
N TYR A 383 5.52 15.97 16.55
CA TYR A 383 5.23 14.59 16.19
C TYR A 383 3.73 14.24 16.15
N ILE A 384 2.93 14.78 17.08
CA ILE A 384 1.47 14.56 17.12
C ILE A 384 0.69 15.53 16.22
N GLY A 385 1.37 16.33 15.40
CA GLY A 385 0.76 17.29 14.49
C GLY A 385 0.31 18.60 15.14
N GLN A 386 0.79 18.93 16.35
CA GLN A 386 0.68 20.26 16.93
C GLN A 386 1.90 21.11 16.53
N ASN A 387 1.93 21.55 15.28
CA ASN A 387 2.91 22.53 14.79
C ASN A 387 2.22 23.89 14.58
N HIS A 388 3.02 24.95 14.40
CA HIS A 388 2.52 26.32 14.25
C HIS A 388 1.60 26.48 13.03
N GLU A 389 1.88 25.79 11.92
CA GLU A 389 1.06 25.82 10.69
C GLU A 389 -0.32 25.18 10.88
N GLY A 390 -0.40 24.04 11.58
CA GLY A 390 -1.67 23.39 11.93
C GLY A 390 -2.54 24.15 12.94
N LEU A 391 -2.04 25.26 13.51
CA LEU A 391 -2.82 26.22 14.29
C LEU A 391 -3.41 27.36 13.43
N LEU A 392 -2.95 27.51 12.18
CA LEU A 392 -3.30 28.60 11.25
C LEU A 392 -4.20 28.16 10.08
N GLU A 393 -4.23 26.86 9.76
CA GLU A 393 -5.09 26.26 8.73
C GLU A 393 -6.37 25.69 9.37
N ASP A 394 -7.54 26.24 9.00
CA ASP A 394 -8.88 25.68 9.30
C ASP A 394 -9.37 24.76 8.16
N ASP A 395 -8.44 24.18 7.41
CA ASP A 395 -8.77 23.22 6.37
C ASP A 395 -8.72 21.81 6.95
N GLY A 396 -9.83 21.10 6.77
CA GLY A 396 -10.19 19.89 7.46
C GLY A 396 -9.03 18.88 7.55
N ILE A 397 -8.90 18.31 8.74
CA ILE A 397 -8.03 17.18 9.08
C ILE A 397 -8.17 16.11 7.97
N GLU A 398 -7.31 16.17 6.96
CA GLU A 398 -7.16 15.07 6.02
C GLU A 398 -6.62 13.90 6.85
N ASP A 399 -7.37 12.80 6.82
CA ASP A 399 -7.01 11.51 7.41
C ASP A 399 -5.64 11.06 6.87
N LYS A 400 -4.55 11.56 7.47
CA LYS A 400 -3.22 10.97 7.33
C LYS A 400 -3.32 9.55 7.86
N GLU A 401 -3.35 8.59 6.93
CA GLU A 401 -3.22 7.18 7.23
C GLU A 401 -1.97 6.98 8.11
N ASP A 402 -2.18 6.33 9.25
CA ASP A 402 -1.19 5.95 10.27
C ASP A 402 -0.69 7.04 11.24
N SER A 403 -1.59 7.59 12.05
CA SER A 403 -1.29 7.85 13.48
C SER A 403 -2.51 7.58 14.37
N VAL A 404 -2.41 6.46 15.09
CA VAL A 404 -3.02 6.13 16.39
C VAL A 404 -4.26 6.96 16.80
N ASN A 405 -5.45 6.44 16.48
CA ASN A 405 -6.65 6.76 17.26
C ASN A 405 -6.63 5.88 18.53
N ASP A 406 -6.20 6.43 19.67
CA ASP A 406 -6.47 5.82 20.97
C ASP A 406 -8.01 5.73 21.14
N GLU A 407 -8.48 4.56 21.56
CA GLU A 407 -9.88 4.21 21.76
C GLU A 407 -10.60 5.18 22.72
N TYR A 408 -9.85 5.90 23.56
CA TYR A 408 -10.39 6.76 24.62
C TYR A 408 -9.93 8.22 24.56
N LYS A 409 -8.97 8.59 23.69
CA LYS A 409 -8.37 9.94 23.61
C LYS A 409 -8.09 10.29 22.15
N SER A 410 -8.77 11.29 21.61
CA SER A 410 -8.39 11.81 20.29
C SER A 410 -7.23 12.79 20.41
N ASN A 411 -6.36 12.85 19.40
CA ASN A 411 -5.33 13.91 19.30
C ASN A 411 -5.98 15.29 19.42
N ALA A 412 -7.15 15.50 18.81
CA ALA A 412 -7.93 16.74 18.92
C ALA A 412 -8.28 17.12 20.37
N LEU A 413 -8.78 16.19 21.19
CA LEU A 413 -9.06 16.45 22.61
C LEU A 413 -7.78 16.81 23.37
N ILE A 414 -6.73 16.00 23.21
CA ILE A 414 -5.46 16.22 23.92
C ILE A 414 -4.89 17.60 23.57
N ASN A 415 -4.96 17.95 22.29
CA ASN A 415 -4.51 19.22 21.77
C ASN A 415 -5.30 20.40 22.35
N ALA A 416 -6.63 20.26 22.42
CA ALA A 416 -7.50 21.28 23.01
C ALA A 416 -7.25 21.47 24.51
N LEU A 417 -7.05 20.38 25.26
CA LEU A 417 -6.73 20.47 26.70
C LEU A 417 -5.37 21.14 26.94
N LEU A 418 -4.35 20.84 26.13
CA LEU A 418 -3.05 21.51 26.21
C LEU A 418 -3.14 23.00 25.87
N ALA A 419 -4.00 23.37 24.92
CA ALA A 419 -4.22 24.76 24.53
C ALA A 419 -4.94 25.58 25.62
N VAL A 420 -5.77 24.95 26.46
CA VAL A 420 -6.43 25.62 27.60
C VAL A 420 -5.55 25.59 28.85
N ASN A 421 -4.86 24.48 29.12
CA ASN A 421 -4.12 24.30 30.37
C ASN A 421 -2.80 23.54 30.16
N SER A 422 -1.67 24.25 30.19
CA SER A 422 -0.31 23.68 30.13
C SER A 422 -0.06 22.59 31.17
N GLU A 423 -0.65 22.67 32.36
CA GLU A 423 -0.41 21.74 33.46
C GLU A 423 -1.03 20.37 33.19
N PHE A 424 -1.91 20.25 32.20
CA PHE A 424 -2.41 18.95 31.73
C PHE A 424 -1.27 17.99 31.37
N ARG A 425 -0.15 18.51 30.82
CA ARG A 425 1.03 17.71 30.48
C ARG A 425 1.70 17.02 31.68
N LYS A 426 1.44 17.50 32.91
CA LYS A 426 1.97 16.96 34.17
C LYS A 426 1.05 15.90 34.79
N THR A 427 -0.12 15.64 34.20
CA THR A 427 -1.04 14.61 34.70
C THR A 427 -0.62 13.20 34.30
N THR A 428 -0.88 12.21 35.15
CA THR A 428 -0.67 10.79 34.82
C THR A 428 -1.37 10.38 33.52
N LYS A 429 -2.57 10.93 33.25
CA LYS A 429 -3.34 10.62 32.03
C LYS A 429 -2.63 11.06 30.75
N PHE A 430 -1.97 12.23 30.77
CA PHE A 430 -1.18 12.69 29.64
C PHE A 430 0.12 11.89 29.51
N ILE A 431 0.81 11.65 30.63
CA ILE A 431 2.08 10.90 30.67
C ILE A 431 1.91 9.49 30.10
N ASP A 432 0.86 8.77 30.51
CA ASP A 432 0.55 7.43 30.02
C ASP A 432 0.23 7.44 28.52
N TRP A 433 -0.55 8.42 28.06
CA TRP A 433 -0.87 8.58 26.65
C TRP A 433 0.38 8.89 25.81
N LYS A 434 1.23 9.83 26.26
CA LYS A 434 2.51 10.14 25.62
C LYS A 434 3.39 8.89 25.51
N LYS A 435 3.48 8.10 26.59
CA LYS A 435 4.21 6.82 26.60
C LYS A 435 3.65 5.84 25.57
N GLU A 436 2.34 5.74 25.45
CA GLU A 436 1.67 4.89 24.47
C GLU A 436 1.98 5.32 23.03
N GLN A 437 1.89 6.63 22.72
CA GLN A 437 2.26 7.17 21.40
C GLN A 437 3.71 6.84 21.04
N ILE A 438 4.64 7.04 21.98
CA ILE A 438 6.06 6.73 21.77
C ILE A 438 6.27 5.21 21.60
N ASN A 439 5.54 4.38 22.33
CA ASN A 439 5.62 2.93 22.17
C ASN A 439 5.14 2.47 20.79
N TYR A 440 4.09 3.09 20.22
CA TYR A 440 3.68 2.80 18.84
C TYR A 440 4.76 3.15 17.81
N TYR A 441 5.51 4.23 18.07
CA TYR A 441 6.69 4.59 17.28
C TYR A 441 7.78 3.52 17.39
N ILE A 442 8.15 3.14 18.62
CA ILE A 442 9.16 2.11 18.91
C ILE A 442 8.75 0.75 18.29
N ASP A 443 7.49 0.36 18.38
CA ASP A 443 6.96 -0.83 17.72
C ASP A 443 7.14 -0.76 16.19
N GLY A 444 7.12 0.45 15.61
CA GLY A 444 7.52 0.71 14.23
C GLY A 444 8.96 0.28 13.97
N LEU A 445 9.88 0.77 14.80
CA LEU A 445 11.32 0.48 14.70
C LEU A 445 11.60 -1.02 14.86
N ARG A 446 10.96 -1.70 15.82
CA ARG A 446 11.04 -3.18 16.01
C ARG A 446 10.49 -3.99 14.85
N ARG A 447 9.80 -3.35 13.89
CA ARG A 447 9.39 -3.98 12.63
C ARG A 447 10.33 -3.61 11.47
N GLY A 448 11.50 -3.07 11.78
CA GLY A 448 12.52 -2.63 10.84
C GLY A 448 12.13 -1.38 10.06
N LYS A 449 11.20 -0.53 10.55
CA LYS A 449 10.80 0.72 9.89
C LYS A 449 11.77 1.87 10.21
N LEU A 450 13.06 1.68 9.96
CA LEU A 450 14.09 2.70 10.19
C LEU A 450 14.02 3.78 9.12
N ARG A 451 13.81 5.04 9.50
CA ARG A 451 13.88 6.17 8.58
C ARG A 451 15.33 6.58 8.35
N LEU A 452 15.71 6.60 7.09
CA LEU A 452 17.05 6.97 6.62
C LEU A 452 16.96 8.28 5.83
N LYS A 453 17.95 9.14 6.03
CA LYS A 453 18.09 10.42 5.31
C LYS A 453 18.37 10.19 3.83
N ASP A 454 18.01 11.17 3.01
CA ASP A 454 18.25 11.21 1.56
C ASP A 454 17.84 9.93 0.81
N THR A 455 16.80 9.29 1.34
CA THR A 455 16.32 8.00 0.86
C THR A 455 14.97 8.24 0.22
N VAL A 456 14.85 8.00 -1.09
CA VAL A 456 13.62 8.31 -1.84
C VAL A 456 13.17 7.15 -2.72
N TYR A 457 11.86 7.09 -3.00
CA TYR A 457 11.32 6.22 -4.03
C TYR A 457 11.33 6.95 -5.36
N VAL A 458 11.88 6.31 -6.39
CA VAL A 458 12.03 6.86 -7.73
C VAL A 458 11.41 5.92 -8.77
N THR A 459 10.63 6.46 -9.71
CA THR A 459 10.00 5.67 -10.78
C THR A 459 10.97 5.39 -11.92
N LEU A 460 10.99 4.14 -12.39
CA LEU A 460 11.94 3.64 -13.38
C LEU A 460 11.64 4.16 -14.79
N PHE A 461 12.66 4.70 -15.45
CA PHE A 461 12.67 5.09 -16.86
C PHE A 461 13.89 4.47 -17.54
N CYS A 462 13.71 3.47 -18.40
CA CYS A 462 14.82 2.66 -18.91
C CYS A 462 15.32 3.13 -20.27
N ASN A 463 16.64 3.36 -20.39
CA ASN A 463 17.35 3.74 -21.62
C ASN A 463 16.51 4.62 -22.58
N PRO A 464 16.01 5.78 -22.13
CA PRO A 464 14.95 6.48 -22.84
C PRO A 464 15.41 7.13 -24.15
N TYR A 465 16.69 7.49 -24.24
CA TYR A 465 17.27 8.01 -25.48
C TYR A 465 17.30 6.96 -26.60
N SER A 466 17.56 5.69 -26.27
CA SER A 466 17.45 4.58 -27.22
C SER A 466 16.03 4.47 -27.80
N MET A 467 15.01 4.78 -26.98
CA MET A 467 13.63 4.84 -27.44
C MET A 467 13.36 5.99 -28.41
N LEU A 468 13.96 7.17 -28.19
CA LEU A 468 13.91 8.28 -29.16
C LEU A 468 14.60 7.90 -30.48
N GLN A 469 15.80 7.33 -30.43
CA GLN A 469 16.52 6.89 -31.62
C GLN A 469 15.73 5.85 -32.43
N ALA A 470 14.97 4.97 -31.77
CA ALA A 470 14.11 4.00 -32.45
C ALA A 470 12.98 4.65 -33.25
N THR A 471 12.47 5.82 -32.83
CA THR A 471 11.42 6.54 -33.58
C THR A 471 11.87 7.02 -34.95
N ILE A 472 13.18 7.21 -35.13
CA ILE A 472 13.82 7.71 -36.36
C ILE A 472 14.66 6.63 -37.05
N GLY A 473 14.57 5.38 -36.60
CA GLY A 473 15.30 4.25 -37.19
C GLY A 473 16.82 4.26 -36.97
N LYS A 474 17.31 5.06 -36.01
CA LYS A 474 18.75 5.14 -35.66
C LYS A 474 19.14 4.26 -34.46
N TYR A 475 18.19 3.57 -33.83
CA TYR A 475 18.52 2.65 -32.75
C TYR A 475 19.13 1.37 -33.29
N GLU A 476 20.35 1.07 -32.86
CA GLU A 476 21.00 -0.22 -33.09
C GLU A 476 20.96 -1.07 -31.82
N LYS A 477 20.59 -2.34 -31.97
CA LYS A 477 20.41 -3.25 -30.84
C LYS A 477 21.68 -3.35 -30.00
N GLY A 478 21.61 -2.95 -28.74
CA GLY A 478 22.73 -3.05 -27.81
C GLY A 478 23.63 -1.81 -27.77
N GLU A 479 23.38 -0.81 -28.60
CA GLU A 479 24.06 0.48 -28.58
C GLU A 479 23.33 1.45 -27.64
N CYS A 480 23.87 1.61 -26.43
CA CYS A 480 23.39 2.57 -25.44
C CYS A 480 24.58 3.35 -24.89
N SER A 481 24.37 4.64 -24.61
CA SER A 481 25.42 5.48 -24.03
C SER A 481 25.70 5.10 -22.58
N GLN A 482 24.70 4.70 -21.81
CA GLN A 482 24.89 4.14 -20.46
C GLN A 482 25.61 2.78 -20.49
N LYS A 483 26.39 2.51 -19.43
CA LYS A 483 27.15 1.27 -19.24
C LYS A 483 26.96 0.70 -17.84
N GLY A 484 26.84 -0.62 -17.72
CA GLY A 484 26.75 -1.30 -16.42
C GLY A 484 25.66 -0.72 -15.50
N ARG A 485 26.00 -0.47 -14.23
CA ARG A 485 25.08 0.04 -13.19
C ARG A 485 24.94 1.56 -13.14
N GLU A 486 25.20 2.26 -14.24
CA GLU A 486 24.94 3.68 -14.34
C GLU A 486 23.43 3.96 -14.32
N ILE A 487 23.04 4.92 -13.50
CA ILE A 487 21.68 5.46 -13.39
C ILE A 487 21.74 6.98 -13.41
N TRP A 488 20.62 7.67 -13.60
CA TRP A 488 20.53 9.10 -13.33
C TRP A 488 19.27 9.46 -12.57
N CYS A 489 19.43 10.15 -11.45
CA CYS A 489 18.36 10.77 -10.68
C CYS A 489 18.86 12.14 -10.19
N SER A 490 18.15 13.20 -10.56
CA SER A 490 18.56 14.59 -10.25
C SER A 490 18.55 14.92 -8.75
N TYR A 491 17.90 14.09 -7.92
CA TYR A 491 17.97 14.21 -6.46
C TYR A 491 19.39 13.99 -5.91
N TYR A 492 20.20 13.16 -6.59
CA TYR A 492 21.53 12.79 -6.14
C TYR A 492 22.62 13.52 -6.93
N LYS A 493 23.78 13.70 -6.30
CA LYS A 493 24.95 14.32 -6.95
C LYS A 493 25.54 13.40 -8.01
N GLU A 494 26.15 13.99 -9.02
CA GLU A 494 26.93 13.28 -10.03
C GLU A 494 28.05 12.45 -9.37
N GLY A 495 28.25 11.23 -9.85
CA GLY A 495 29.26 10.29 -9.35
C GLY A 495 28.90 9.59 -8.04
N MET A 496 27.74 9.87 -7.44
CA MET A 496 27.35 9.28 -6.17
C MET A 496 26.98 7.79 -6.31
N ASN A 497 27.51 6.96 -5.41
CA ASN A 497 27.14 5.54 -5.33
C ASN A 497 25.95 5.34 -4.38
N LEU A 498 25.03 4.44 -4.74
CA LEU A 498 23.75 4.25 -4.08
C LEU A 498 23.46 2.76 -3.88
N CYS A 499 22.87 2.41 -2.74
CA CYS A 499 22.21 1.13 -2.55
C CYS A 499 20.79 1.24 -3.12
N GLY A 500 20.36 0.31 -3.97
CA GLY A 500 19.02 0.24 -4.53
C GLY A 500 18.25 -1.00 -4.07
N SER A 501 16.94 -0.88 -3.96
CA SER A 501 16.06 -2.00 -3.62
C SER A 501 14.67 -1.84 -4.23
N ARG A 502 14.04 -2.94 -4.66
CA ARG A 502 12.62 -3.01 -5.05
C ARG A 502 11.90 -3.98 -4.14
N ASN A 503 10.68 -3.61 -3.74
CA ASN A 503 9.80 -4.47 -2.94
C ASN A 503 8.91 -5.35 -3.84
N PRO A 504 8.59 -6.60 -3.45
CA PRO A 504 9.03 -7.28 -2.22
C PRO A 504 10.52 -7.64 -2.28
N HIS A 505 11.27 -7.34 -1.22
CA HIS A 505 12.70 -7.64 -1.16
C HIS A 505 12.91 -9.00 -0.48
N VAL A 506 13.65 -9.91 -1.10
CA VAL A 506 13.64 -11.33 -0.69
C VAL A 506 14.96 -11.79 -0.10
N ASN A 507 16.09 -11.50 -0.74
CA ASN A 507 17.42 -11.91 -0.29
C ASN A 507 18.53 -10.94 -0.74
N SER A 508 19.77 -11.24 -0.35
CA SER A 508 20.97 -10.45 -0.63
C SER A 508 21.26 -10.28 -2.14
N GLY A 509 20.87 -11.26 -2.96
CA GLY A 509 21.00 -11.18 -4.41
C GLY A 509 20.01 -10.23 -5.09
N ASN A 510 19.10 -9.61 -4.33
CA ASN A 510 18.19 -8.57 -4.83
C ASN A 510 18.64 -7.15 -4.48
N VAL A 511 19.80 -6.99 -3.85
CA VAL A 511 20.37 -5.69 -3.53
C VAL A 511 21.11 -5.16 -4.75
N LEU A 512 20.90 -3.88 -5.05
CA LEU A 512 21.53 -3.18 -6.17
C LEU A 512 22.61 -2.22 -5.67
N TYR A 513 23.75 -2.19 -6.35
CA TYR A 513 24.78 -1.17 -6.23
C TYR A 513 24.79 -0.33 -7.51
N LEU A 514 24.51 0.96 -7.38
CA LEU A 514 24.25 1.86 -8.50
C LEU A 514 25.18 3.07 -8.46
N THR A 515 25.51 3.62 -9.62
CA THR A 515 26.32 4.86 -9.73
C THR A 515 25.52 5.92 -10.50
N ASN A 516 25.28 7.06 -9.84
CA ASN A 516 24.56 8.19 -10.43
C ASN A 516 25.46 8.94 -11.42
N LYS A 517 25.07 9.00 -12.70
CA LYS A 517 25.84 9.58 -13.80
C LYS A 517 24.95 10.26 -14.84
N TYR A 518 25.14 11.55 -15.03
CA TYR A 518 24.46 12.39 -16.00
C TYR A 518 24.99 12.17 -17.42
N ARG A 519 24.12 12.39 -18.40
CA ARG A 519 24.42 12.35 -19.82
C ARG A 519 23.62 13.43 -20.54
N ASP A 520 24.21 14.08 -21.54
CA ASP A 520 23.60 15.21 -22.24
C ASP A 520 22.32 14.83 -22.98
N GLU A 521 22.21 13.56 -23.40
CA GLU A 521 21.01 12.98 -24.02
C GLU A 521 19.79 13.04 -23.10
N TYR A 522 19.97 13.22 -21.79
CA TYR A 522 18.85 13.36 -20.86
C TYR A 522 18.13 14.70 -20.98
N SER A 523 18.72 15.68 -21.67
CA SER A 523 18.10 16.97 -21.96
C SER A 523 16.81 16.87 -22.79
N TRP A 524 16.53 15.74 -23.44
CA TRP A 524 15.27 15.52 -24.14
C TRP A 524 14.08 15.20 -23.21
N PHE A 525 14.34 14.97 -21.92
CA PHE A 525 13.34 14.54 -20.95
C PHE A 525 13.17 15.58 -19.83
N ASN A 526 11.93 15.94 -19.54
CA ASN A 526 11.59 16.82 -18.43
C ASN A 526 11.51 15.98 -17.15
N LEU A 527 12.67 15.68 -16.55
CA LEU A 527 12.79 14.85 -15.35
C LEU A 527 12.49 15.62 -14.05
N THR A 528 12.05 14.89 -13.03
CA THR A 528 11.95 15.39 -11.65
C THR A 528 12.85 14.55 -10.73
N GLU A 529 13.06 15.02 -9.49
CA GLU A 529 13.81 14.31 -8.43
C GLU A 529 13.24 12.93 -8.04
N HIS A 530 12.11 12.54 -8.63
CA HIS A 530 11.42 11.29 -8.34
C HIS A 530 11.40 10.32 -9.52
N ILE A 531 12.18 10.59 -10.57
CA ILE A 531 12.43 9.70 -11.70
C ILE A 531 13.87 9.24 -11.68
N ILE A 532 14.08 7.97 -12.01
CA ILE A 532 15.41 7.41 -12.23
C ILE A 532 15.50 6.90 -13.66
N ILE A 533 16.49 7.42 -14.40
CA ILE A 533 16.91 6.78 -15.64
C ILE A 533 17.80 5.59 -15.29
N ILE A 534 17.48 4.40 -15.77
CA ILE A 534 18.28 3.19 -15.55
C ILE A 534 18.86 2.65 -16.86
N ASN A 535 20.01 2.00 -16.74
CA ASN A 535 20.57 1.19 -17.80
C ASN A 535 20.25 -0.29 -17.60
N ALA A 536 19.41 -0.86 -18.48
CA ALA A 536 19.17 -2.30 -18.56
C ALA A 536 19.73 -2.91 -19.86
N ASN A 537 20.60 -2.21 -20.57
CA ASN A 537 21.10 -2.65 -21.87
C ASN A 537 22.04 -3.87 -21.80
N ASP A 538 22.89 -3.92 -20.78
CA ASP A 538 24.09 -4.78 -20.75
C ASP A 538 24.29 -5.47 -19.39
N ASN A 539 23.23 -5.57 -18.58
CA ASN A 539 23.31 -6.09 -17.22
C ASN A 539 21.95 -6.59 -16.70
N ASP A 540 21.98 -7.33 -15.59
CA ASP A 540 20.82 -8.02 -15.01
C ASP A 540 19.97 -7.18 -14.04
N ILE A 541 19.98 -5.85 -14.13
CA ILE A 541 19.33 -4.95 -13.14
C ILE A 541 17.86 -5.27 -12.93
N LEU A 542 17.13 -5.65 -13.98
CA LEU A 542 15.71 -5.95 -13.91
C LEU A 542 15.45 -7.25 -13.15
N ASP A 543 16.23 -8.30 -13.44
CA ASP A 543 16.16 -9.59 -12.77
C ASP A 543 16.55 -9.45 -11.28
N ARG A 544 17.68 -8.78 -11.01
CA ARG A 544 18.15 -8.46 -9.64
C ARG A 544 17.10 -7.67 -8.86
N ALA A 545 16.40 -6.75 -9.50
CA ALA A 545 15.29 -6.00 -8.93
C ALA A 545 13.94 -6.75 -8.93
N GLN A 546 13.93 -8.08 -8.78
CA GLN A 546 12.70 -8.88 -8.69
C GLN A 546 11.83 -8.85 -9.95
N GLY A 547 12.46 -8.87 -11.13
CA GLY A 547 11.77 -8.76 -12.42
C GLY A 547 11.08 -7.41 -12.57
N ALA A 548 11.84 -6.32 -12.43
CA ALA A 548 11.32 -4.97 -12.64
C ALA A 548 10.94 -4.73 -14.10
N ASP A 549 9.84 -4.01 -14.29
CA ASP A 549 9.39 -3.51 -15.59
C ASP A 549 9.18 -1.99 -15.52
N MET A 550 8.76 -1.39 -16.64
CA MET A 550 8.62 0.05 -16.78
C MET A 550 7.14 0.43 -16.69
N ASP A 551 6.33 -0.38 -16.00
CA ASP A 551 4.89 -0.16 -15.81
C ASP A 551 4.54 0.72 -14.58
N SER A 552 5.51 1.57 -14.19
CA SER A 552 5.58 2.46 -13.01
C SER A 552 6.13 1.85 -11.72
N ASP A 553 6.96 0.82 -11.86
CA ASP A 553 7.81 0.31 -10.79
C ASP A 553 8.71 1.40 -10.22
N GLN A 554 9.18 1.16 -8.99
CA GLN A 554 10.00 2.11 -8.24
C GLN A 554 11.16 1.41 -7.54
N PHE A 555 12.31 2.06 -7.52
CA PHE A 555 13.40 1.73 -6.60
C PHE A 555 13.34 2.61 -5.37
N LEU A 556 13.69 2.04 -4.22
CA LEU A 556 14.15 2.78 -3.06
C LEU A 556 15.66 2.97 -3.20
N LEU A 557 16.12 4.23 -3.28
CA LEU A 557 17.54 4.57 -3.34
C LEU A 557 18.03 5.03 -1.98
N LEU A 558 19.16 4.48 -1.53
CA LEU A 558 19.72 4.70 -0.20
C LEU A 558 21.20 5.11 -0.31
N PRO A 559 21.55 6.38 -0.05
CA PRO A 559 22.93 6.88 -0.17
C PRO A 559 23.81 6.58 1.05
N HIS A 560 23.26 5.96 2.10
CA HIS A 560 24.00 5.71 3.34
C HIS A 560 25.24 4.85 3.06
N SER A 561 26.43 5.36 3.39
CA SER A 561 27.73 4.75 3.05
C SER A 561 27.85 3.27 3.44
N THR A 562 27.41 2.92 4.65
CA THR A 562 27.35 1.52 5.11
C THR A 562 26.47 0.65 4.20
N LEU A 563 25.28 1.12 3.81
CA LEU A 563 24.40 0.37 2.89
C LEU A 563 24.99 0.27 1.49
N VAL A 564 25.61 1.34 0.99
CA VAL A 564 26.28 1.37 -0.32
C VAL A 564 27.44 0.36 -0.36
N ARG A 565 28.27 0.31 0.69
CA ARG A 565 29.33 -0.69 0.83
C ARG A 565 28.78 -2.11 0.83
N MET A 566 27.72 -2.37 1.61
CA MET A 566 27.09 -3.69 1.67
C MET A 566 26.40 -4.08 0.36
N ALA A 567 25.83 -3.12 -0.37
CA ALA A 567 25.26 -3.37 -1.69
C ALA A 567 26.31 -3.84 -2.68
N LYS A 568 27.49 -3.20 -2.69
CA LYS A 568 28.62 -3.63 -3.51
C LYS A 568 29.06 -5.06 -3.17
N TYR A 569 29.23 -5.34 -1.87
CA TYR A 569 29.52 -6.70 -1.39
C TYR A 569 28.46 -7.71 -1.87
N CYS A 570 27.18 -7.34 -1.80
CA CYS A 570 26.10 -8.22 -2.22
C CYS A 570 26.11 -8.52 -3.72
N GLU A 571 26.43 -7.54 -4.57
CA GLU A 571 26.59 -7.78 -6.02
C GLU A 571 27.77 -8.70 -6.33
N GLU A 572 28.88 -8.56 -5.61
CA GLU A 572 30.09 -9.37 -5.83
C GLU A 572 29.92 -10.82 -5.36
N ASN A 573 29.18 -11.04 -4.26
CA ASN A 573 29.17 -12.34 -3.57
C ASN A 573 27.89 -13.16 -3.79
N PHE A 574 26.73 -12.54 -4.04
CA PHE A 574 25.45 -13.24 -4.18
C PHE A 574 24.93 -13.20 -5.63
N PRO A 575 24.77 -14.36 -6.30
CA PRO A 575 24.38 -14.42 -7.70
C PRO A 575 22.91 -14.05 -7.91
N THR A 576 22.56 -13.37 -8.99
CA THR A 576 21.22 -12.80 -9.19
C THR A 576 20.11 -13.87 -9.17
N PRO A 577 19.05 -13.74 -8.35
CA PRO A 577 17.91 -14.66 -8.37
C PRO A 577 17.10 -14.51 -9.66
N ILE A 578 17.01 -15.56 -10.47
CA ILE A 578 16.26 -15.56 -11.73
C ILE A 578 15.19 -16.64 -11.72
N ASN A 579 13.97 -16.25 -12.11
CA ASN A 579 12.86 -17.16 -12.29
C ASN A 579 12.72 -17.55 -13.76
N LEU A 580 13.06 -18.79 -14.10
CA LEU A 580 12.81 -19.39 -15.42
C LEU A 580 11.66 -20.40 -15.37
N VAL A 581 10.85 -20.40 -14.30
CA VAL A 581 9.68 -21.26 -14.24
C VAL A 581 8.57 -20.67 -15.11
N GLU A 582 8.36 -21.28 -16.27
CA GLU A 582 7.36 -20.83 -17.23
C GLU A 582 5.92 -21.09 -16.76
N GLY A 583 5.08 -20.05 -16.83
CA GLY A 583 3.64 -20.19 -16.70
C GLY A 583 3.05 -20.66 -18.03
N LYS A 584 2.44 -21.85 -18.07
CA LYS A 584 1.76 -22.34 -19.28
C LYS A 584 0.41 -21.64 -19.46
N VAL A 585 0.20 -21.01 -20.62
CA VAL A 585 -1.13 -20.48 -20.99
C VAL A 585 -2.10 -21.66 -21.07
N LYS A 586 -3.01 -21.75 -20.11
CA LYS A 586 -4.07 -22.75 -20.11
C LYS A 586 -5.34 -22.11 -20.63
N LEU A 587 -5.69 -22.45 -21.87
CA LEU A 587 -6.96 -22.04 -22.43
C LEU A 587 -8.10 -22.65 -21.61
N ARG A 588 -9.14 -21.85 -21.37
CA ARG A 588 -10.35 -22.25 -20.64
C ARG A 588 -11.56 -21.84 -21.43
N LYS A 589 -12.64 -22.63 -21.33
CA LYS A 589 -13.94 -22.30 -21.90
C LYS A 589 -14.43 -20.98 -21.30
N ASN A 590 -14.76 -20.00 -22.15
CA ASN A 590 -15.29 -18.70 -21.77
C ASN A 590 -16.70 -18.84 -21.16
N ASN A 591 -16.77 -19.16 -19.88
CA ASN A 591 -18.00 -19.22 -19.10
C ASN A 591 -17.74 -18.96 -17.62
N ASN A 592 -18.82 -18.63 -16.90
CA ASN A 592 -18.76 -18.25 -15.49
C ASN A 592 -18.36 -19.40 -14.55
N LEU A 593 -18.57 -20.66 -14.96
CA LEU A 593 -18.17 -21.83 -14.20
C LEU A 593 -16.65 -21.99 -14.16
N GLU A 594 -15.98 -21.90 -15.31
CA GLU A 594 -14.53 -21.91 -15.43
C GLU A 594 -13.90 -20.69 -14.75
N LEU A 595 -14.50 -19.51 -14.89
CA LEU A 595 -14.03 -18.30 -14.21
C LEU A 595 -14.10 -18.44 -12.68
N ALA A 596 -15.18 -19.00 -12.15
CA ALA A 596 -15.28 -19.28 -10.72
C ALA A 596 -14.22 -20.29 -10.25
N LYS A 597 -13.90 -21.33 -11.06
CA LYS A 597 -12.81 -22.27 -10.74
C LYS A 597 -11.45 -21.55 -10.72
N LEU A 598 -11.17 -20.73 -11.73
CA LEU A 598 -9.95 -19.94 -11.82
C LEU A 598 -9.79 -19.03 -10.60
N ASP A 599 -10.78 -18.20 -10.30
CA ASP A 599 -10.71 -17.27 -9.17
C ASP A 599 -10.57 -17.99 -7.82
N ASN A 600 -11.10 -19.21 -7.69
CA ASN A 600 -10.93 -20.04 -6.48
C ASN A 600 -9.47 -20.48 -6.28
N MET A 601 -8.71 -20.65 -7.37
CA MET A 601 -7.27 -20.93 -7.30
C MET A 601 -6.47 -19.66 -7.01
N LEU A 602 -6.89 -18.52 -7.58
CA LEU A 602 -6.18 -17.24 -7.42
C LEU A 602 -6.28 -16.64 -6.01
N CYS A 603 -7.37 -16.88 -5.27
CA CYS A 603 -7.69 -16.15 -4.04
C CYS A 603 -6.85 -16.49 -2.79
N ASN A 604 -5.72 -17.18 -2.93
CA ASN A 604 -4.78 -17.49 -1.83
C ASN A 604 -3.50 -16.68 -2.02
N ASN A 605 -3.37 -15.48 -1.44
CA ASN A 605 -2.14 -14.69 -1.53
C ASN A 605 -1.05 -15.23 -0.58
N ALA A 606 0.07 -15.69 -1.13
CA ALA A 606 1.19 -16.27 -0.39
C ALA A 606 2.41 -15.33 -0.25
N ILE A 607 2.42 -14.15 -0.89
CA ILE A 607 3.60 -13.26 -0.95
C ILE A 607 4.17 -12.98 0.45
N GLY A 608 3.32 -12.55 1.39
CA GLY A 608 3.77 -12.26 2.76
C GLY A 608 4.35 -13.48 3.49
N LYS A 609 3.86 -14.68 3.20
CA LYS A 609 4.39 -15.93 3.77
C LYS A 609 5.74 -16.30 3.16
N ILE A 610 5.88 -16.12 1.84
CA ILE A 610 7.13 -16.35 1.10
C ILE A 610 8.22 -15.42 1.63
N VAL A 611 7.95 -14.11 1.72
CA VAL A 611 8.89 -13.11 2.22
C VAL A 611 9.25 -13.39 3.68
N ASN A 612 8.28 -13.68 4.55
CA ASN A 612 8.60 -14.03 5.94
C ASN A 612 9.51 -15.27 6.04
N LYS A 613 9.28 -16.28 5.20
CA LYS A 613 10.13 -17.46 5.15
C LYS A 613 11.54 -17.14 4.64
N SER A 614 11.68 -16.25 3.65
CA SER A 614 13.00 -15.86 3.16
C SER A 614 13.79 -15.12 4.24
N GLN A 615 13.12 -14.27 5.01
CA GLN A 615 13.78 -13.54 6.11
C GLN A 615 14.17 -14.45 7.27
N ILE A 616 13.45 -15.56 7.50
CA ILE A 616 13.92 -16.62 8.42
C ILE A 616 15.20 -17.23 7.87
N ILE A 617 15.20 -17.68 6.61
CA ILE A 617 16.35 -18.33 5.96
C ILE A 617 17.58 -17.40 5.93
N ASN A 618 17.42 -16.12 5.56
CA ASN A 618 18.53 -15.15 5.59
C ASN A 618 19.10 -15.02 7.00
N SER A 619 18.27 -15.08 8.04
CA SER A 619 18.75 -15.01 9.42
C SER A 619 19.55 -16.24 9.84
N TYR A 620 19.15 -17.44 9.39
CA TYR A 620 19.98 -18.64 9.57
C TYR A 620 21.30 -18.51 8.82
N MET A 621 21.27 -18.04 7.57
CA MET A 621 22.48 -17.81 6.77
C MET A 621 23.47 -16.91 7.52
N TRP A 622 23.03 -15.76 8.03
CA TRP A 622 23.89 -14.85 8.80
C TRP A 622 24.37 -15.45 10.12
N ASP A 623 23.49 -16.16 10.84
CA ASP A 623 23.84 -16.83 12.09
C ASP A 623 24.94 -17.88 11.90
N TYR A 624 24.86 -18.67 10.84
CA TYR A 624 25.88 -19.67 10.51
C TYR A 624 27.15 -19.07 9.90
N ILE A 625 27.05 -18.01 9.10
CA ILE A 625 28.23 -17.23 8.65
C ILE A 625 29.02 -16.71 9.86
N SER A 626 28.33 -16.16 10.86
CA SER A 626 28.98 -15.67 12.09
C SER A 626 29.71 -16.77 12.89
N LYS A 627 29.34 -18.04 12.67
CA LYS A 627 29.90 -19.22 13.31
C LYS A 627 30.96 -19.92 12.46
N GLY A 628 31.34 -19.36 11.31
CA GLY A 628 32.34 -19.91 10.40
C GLY A 628 31.85 -21.15 9.64
N ALA A 629 30.56 -21.21 9.27
CA ALA A 629 30.04 -22.25 8.41
C ALA A 629 30.75 -22.28 7.03
N ASP A 630 30.81 -23.46 6.43
CA ASP A 630 31.39 -23.66 5.11
C ASP A 630 30.52 -23.09 3.97
N ASP A 631 31.15 -22.81 2.84
CA ASP A 631 30.51 -22.20 1.67
C ASP A 631 29.34 -23.04 1.11
N GLY A 632 29.39 -24.37 1.24
CA GLY A 632 28.33 -25.25 0.76
C GLY A 632 27.04 -25.10 1.57
N LEU A 633 27.14 -24.95 2.89
CA LEU A 633 25.99 -24.66 3.74
C LEU A 633 25.43 -23.25 3.46
N ILE A 634 26.31 -22.26 3.27
CA ILE A 634 25.91 -20.89 2.92
C ILE A 634 25.17 -20.86 1.58
N ASP A 635 25.69 -21.56 0.56
CA ASP A 635 25.02 -21.69 -0.73
C ASP A 635 23.66 -22.39 -0.58
N ALA A 636 23.53 -23.45 0.23
CA ALA A 636 22.26 -24.11 0.46
C ALA A 636 21.19 -23.16 1.04
N TYR A 637 21.54 -22.31 2.00
CA TYR A 637 20.66 -21.25 2.49
C TYR A 637 20.33 -20.24 1.40
N TYR A 638 21.33 -19.82 0.63
CA TYR A 638 21.16 -18.87 -0.45
C TYR A 638 20.21 -19.39 -1.52
N GLN A 639 20.39 -20.62 -2.02
CA GLN A 639 19.51 -21.26 -3.00
C GLN A 639 18.08 -21.39 -2.46
N ALA A 640 17.90 -21.73 -1.18
CA ALA A 640 16.57 -21.79 -0.57
C ALA A 640 15.87 -20.41 -0.54
N SER A 641 16.62 -19.35 -0.22
CA SER A 641 16.12 -17.97 -0.27
C SER A 641 15.84 -17.49 -1.71
N SER A 642 16.69 -17.86 -2.67
CA SER A 642 16.57 -17.53 -4.09
C SER A 642 15.37 -18.23 -4.72
N ARG A 643 15.10 -19.48 -4.35
CA ARG A 643 13.86 -20.18 -4.72
C ARG A 643 12.63 -19.41 -4.25
N LEU A 644 12.64 -18.86 -3.04
CA LEU A 644 11.53 -18.04 -2.54
C LEU A 644 11.39 -16.74 -3.32
N SER A 645 12.47 -16.16 -3.83
CA SER A 645 12.43 -15.02 -4.74
C SER A 645 11.63 -15.35 -5.99
N SER A 646 11.96 -16.47 -6.64
CA SER A 646 11.22 -16.94 -7.82
C SER A 646 9.76 -17.28 -7.53
N LEU A 647 9.47 -17.93 -6.38
CA LEU A 647 8.09 -18.20 -5.96
C LEU A 647 7.29 -16.92 -5.69
N SER A 648 7.94 -15.85 -5.21
CA SER A 648 7.31 -14.53 -5.04
C SER A 648 6.88 -13.95 -6.39
N GLN A 649 7.75 -14.00 -7.40
CA GLN A 649 7.44 -13.54 -8.76
C GLN A 649 6.27 -14.34 -9.37
N ILE A 650 6.28 -15.67 -9.24
CA ILE A 650 5.17 -16.54 -9.70
C ILE A 650 3.84 -16.16 -9.03
N GLU A 651 3.86 -15.90 -7.72
CA GLU A 651 2.69 -15.54 -6.94
C GLU A 651 2.14 -14.12 -7.30
N ILE A 652 3.01 -13.22 -7.74
CA ILE A 652 2.63 -11.92 -8.30
C ILE A 652 1.94 -12.13 -9.66
N ASP A 653 2.50 -12.96 -10.52
CA ASP A 653 2.05 -13.14 -11.89
C ASP A 653 0.87 -14.09 -12.09
N LYS A 654 0.55 -14.96 -11.13
CA LYS A 654 -0.50 -15.98 -11.28
C LYS A 654 -1.90 -15.48 -11.63
N SER A 655 -2.18 -14.19 -11.40
CA SER A 655 -3.46 -13.57 -11.77
C SER A 655 -3.55 -13.19 -13.25
N LYS A 656 -2.40 -13.14 -13.93
CA LYS A 656 -2.24 -12.82 -15.35
C LYS A 656 -1.83 -14.05 -16.15
N LYS A 657 -0.98 -14.91 -15.59
CA LYS A 657 -0.49 -16.16 -16.20
C LYS A 657 -1.02 -17.37 -15.41
N SER A 658 -1.17 -18.52 -16.05
CA SER A 658 -1.58 -19.76 -15.38
C SER A 658 -0.37 -20.57 -14.91
N PHE A 659 -0.28 -20.83 -13.60
CA PHE A 659 0.74 -21.69 -12.99
C PHE A 659 0.09 -22.92 -12.34
N ASP A 660 -0.86 -23.56 -13.05
CA ASP A 660 -1.60 -24.73 -12.55
C ASP A 660 -0.70 -25.92 -12.18
N ASN A 661 0.52 -25.97 -12.73
CA ASN A 661 1.58 -26.94 -12.44
C ASN A 661 2.24 -26.74 -11.06
N ILE A 662 2.12 -25.56 -10.44
CA ILE A 662 2.87 -25.21 -9.24
C ILE A 662 1.90 -24.91 -8.10
N LYS A 663 2.11 -25.61 -6.98
CA LYS A 663 1.41 -25.31 -5.74
C LYS A 663 2.40 -24.63 -4.79
N ILE A 664 2.32 -23.31 -4.68
CA ILE A 664 3.19 -22.50 -3.81
C ILE A 664 3.29 -23.06 -2.39
N THR A 665 2.17 -23.52 -1.79
CA THR A 665 2.19 -24.15 -0.46
C THR A 665 3.02 -25.44 -0.42
N LYS A 666 3.00 -26.25 -1.49
CA LYS A 666 3.80 -27.46 -1.59
C LYS A 666 5.29 -27.11 -1.68
N GLU A 667 5.65 -26.15 -2.54
CA GLU A 667 7.04 -25.68 -2.68
C GLU A 667 7.57 -25.08 -1.38
N MET A 668 6.78 -24.28 -0.67
CA MET A 668 7.16 -23.76 0.65
C MET A 668 7.39 -24.89 1.68
N ASN A 669 6.64 -25.98 1.60
CA ASN A 669 6.85 -27.14 2.48
C ASN A 669 8.11 -27.91 2.13
N LEU A 670 8.42 -28.09 0.84
CA LEU A 670 9.67 -28.71 0.39
C LEU A 670 10.89 -27.93 0.89
N ILE A 671 10.80 -26.59 0.97
CA ILE A 671 11.87 -25.77 1.57
C ILE A 671 12.07 -26.06 3.07
N ASN A 672 11.06 -26.53 3.80
CA ASN A 672 11.27 -26.99 5.19
C ASN A 672 12.09 -28.27 5.29
N GLU A 673 12.21 -29.00 4.19
CA GLU A 673 12.86 -30.30 4.07
C GLU A 673 14.21 -30.17 3.35
N PHE A 674 14.66 -28.95 3.03
CA PHE A 674 15.99 -28.72 2.48
C PHE A 674 17.07 -29.22 3.44
N GLN A 675 18.06 -29.90 2.87
CA GLN A 675 19.16 -30.50 3.59
C GLN A 675 20.49 -30.12 2.97
N TYR A 676 21.51 -30.03 3.82
CA TYR A 676 22.92 -29.98 3.45
C TYR A 676 23.65 -31.02 4.30
N ASP A 677 24.52 -31.83 3.69
CA ASP A 677 25.20 -32.94 4.38
C ASP A 677 24.25 -33.84 5.21
N ASN A 678 23.12 -34.24 4.60
CA ASN A 678 22.05 -35.03 5.22
C ASN A 678 21.40 -34.42 6.48
N LYS A 679 21.66 -33.14 6.77
CA LYS A 679 21.09 -32.41 7.91
C LYS A 679 20.13 -31.33 7.41
N PRO A 680 18.95 -31.15 8.04
CA PRO A 680 18.05 -30.06 7.70
C PRO A 680 18.72 -28.70 7.91
N ILE A 681 18.52 -27.77 6.98
CA ILE A 681 19.02 -26.40 7.13
C ILE A 681 18.11 -25.55 8.05
N LEU A 682 16.90 -26.02 8.38
CA LEU A 682 15.97 -25.32 9.27
C LEU A 682 15.63 -26.18 10.48
N ASP A 683 15.67 -25.56 11.65
CA ASP A 683 15.33 -26.24 12.90
C ASP A 683 13.86 -26.15 13.25
N PHE A 684 13.39 -27.22 13.90
CA PHE A 684 12.03 -27.31 14.41
C PHE A 684 12.01 -27.85 15.84
N HIS A 685 11.30 -27.16 16.71
CA HIS A 685 10.92 -27.68 18.01
C HIS A 685 9.69 -28.59 17.85
N ILE A 686 9.81 -29.85 18.27
CA ILE A 686 8.79 -30.88 18.11
C ILE A 686 8.29 -31.25 19.50
N THR A 687 6.98 -31.14 19.72
CA THR A 687 6.31 -31.50 20.97
C THR A 687 5.08 -32.35 20.68
N GLU A 688 4.67 -33.22 21.60
CA GLU A 688 3.38 -33.93 21.46
C GLU A 688 2.22 -32.94 21.66
N SER A 689 1.25 -32.95 20.74
CA SER A 689 0.09 -32.03 20.81
C SER A 689 -1.00 -32.48 21.79
N GLY A 690 -0.84 -33.64 22.43
CA GLY A 690 -1.86 -34.30 23.26
C GLY A 690 -3.08 -34.81 22.47
N LYS A 691 -3.02 -34.79 21.13
CA LYS A 691 -4.07 -35.31 20.25
C LYS A 691 -3.59 -36.54 19.53
N PHE A 692 -4.50 -37.46 19.23
CA PHE A 692 -4.22 -38.67 18.46
C PHE A 692 -4.88 -38.58 17.09
N ASP A 693 -4.21 -39.11 16.07
CA ASP A 693 -4.79 -39.24 14.75
C ASP A 693 -5.87 -40.35 14.73
N LYS A 694 -6.52 -40.53 13.58
CA LYS A 694 -7.57 -41.56 13.42
C LYS A 694 -7.07 -42.99 13.62
N LYS A 695 -5.75 -43.20 13.65
CA LYS A 695 -5.09 -44.50 13.86
C LYS A 695 -4.50 -44.62 15.28
N GLY A 696 -4.79 -43.68 16.18
CA GLY A 696 -4.30 -43.70 17.56
C GLY A 696 -2.84 -43.26 17.72
N LYS A 697 -2.20 -42.68 16.69
CA LYS A 697 -0.82 -42.16 16.79
C LYS A 697 -0.83 -40.73 17.33
N PRO A 698 0.06 -40.37 18.28
CA PRO A 698 0.15 -38.99 18.76
C PRO A 698 0.51 -38.04 17.60
N ILE A 699 -0.26 -36.96 17.50
CA ILE A 699 -0.04 -35.86 16.57
C ILE A 699 1.05 -34.97 17.16
N LEU A 700 2.10 -34.73 16.39
CA LEU A 700 3.21 -33.86 16.78
C LEU A 700 2.91 -32.41 16.38
N ASP A 701 3.09 -31.50 17.34
CA ASP A 701 3.16 -30.07 17.09
C ASP A 701 4.60 -29.71 16.68
N LYS A 702 4.76 -29.31 15.42
CA LYS A 702 6.04 -28.89 14.84
C LYS A 702 6.07 -27.36 14.76
N LYS A 703 6.95 -26.72 15.54
CA LYS A 703 7.16 -25.26 15.54
C LYS A 703 8.52 -24.95 14.95
N MET A 704 8.56 -24.10 13.93
CA MET A 704 9.83 -23.66 13.34
C MET A 704 10.57 -22.76 14.32
N ILE A 705 11.88 -22.97 14.50
CA ILE A 705 12.71 -22.04 15.27
C ILE A 705 13.00 -20.82 14.39
N VAL A 706 12.70 -19.62 14.89
CA VAL A 706 12.80 -18.37 14.12
C VAL A 706 13.52 -17.27 14.93
N PRO A 707 14.01 -16.21 14.26
CA PRO A 707 14.61 -15.05 14.91
C PRO A 707 13.67 -14.30 15.84
N SER A 708 14.22 -13.62 16.86
CA SER A 708 13.45 -12.90 17.87
C SER A 708 12.60 -11.76 17.31
N PHE A 709 13.05 -11.06 16.27
CA PHE A 709 12.29 -9.96 15.67
C PHE A 709 10.91 -10.38 15.10
N PHE A 710 10.70 -11.68 14.82
CA PHE A 710 9.39 -12.20 14.42
C PHE A 710 8.31 -12.06 15.51
N LYS A 711 8.69 -11.83 16.77
CA LYS A 711 7.80 -11.42 17.86
C LYS A 711 7.05 -10.12 17.53
N TYR A 712 7.61 -9.26 16.69
CA TYR A 712 7.06 -7.94 16.36
C TYR A 712 6.48 -7.87 14.95
N VAL A 713 7.13 -8.48 13.95
CA VAL A 713 6.70 -8.42 12.53
C VAL A 713 5.36 -9.11 12.30
N THR A 714 5.03 -10.15 13.07
CA THR A 714 3.82 -10.97 12.88
C THR A 714 2.60 -10.50 13.67
N LYS A 715 2.76 -9.50 14.56
CA LYS A 715 1.66 -8.90 15.36
C LYS A 715 0.65 -8.07 14.53
N LYS A 716 0.88 -7.90 13.22
CA LYS A 716 0.07 -7.05 12.35
C LYS A 716 -1.35 -7.57 12.12
N ASP A 717 -1.56 -8.87 12.32
CA ASP A 717 -2.87 -9.49 12.28
C ASP A 717 -3.28 -9.83 13.71
N ASN A 718 -4.14 -9.01 14.34
CA ASN A 718 -4.73 -9.29 15.66
C ASN A 718 -5.64 -10.55 15.67
N HIS A 719 -5.43 -11.50 14.75
CA HIS A 719 -6.07 -12.79 14.74
C HIS A 719 -5.09 -13.91 14.34
N ARG A 720 -4.79 -14.75 15.36
CA ARG A 720 -4.56 -16.21 15.28
C ARG A 720 -3.14 -16.73 15.03
N ASP A 721 -2.12 -15.90 14.95
CA ASP A 721 -0.74 -16.40 14.95
C ASP A 721 -0.01 -15.94 16.22
N ASN A 722 -0.47 -16.43 17.39
CA ASN A 722 0.15 -16.24 18.71
C ASN A 722 1.54 -16.91 18.80
N ASN A 723 2.39 -16.76 17.77
CA ASN A 723 3.57 -17.58 17.55
C ASN A 723 3.27 -19.09 17.65
N LYS A 724 2.04 -19.50 17.32
CA LYS A 724 1.58 -20.88 17.53
C LYS A 724 2.47 -21.90 16.80
N TYR A 725 3.01 -21.49 15.67
CA TYR A 725 3.86 -22.32 14.80
C TYR A 725 5.35 -21.93 14.87
N ARG A 726 5.75 -21.11 15.85
CA ARG A 726 7.09 -20.54 15.99
C ARG A 726 7.66 -20.84 17.37
N ALA A 727 8.95 -21.14 17.42
CA ALA A 727 9.77 -21.19 18.62
C ALA A 727 10.93 -20.19 18.46
N PHE A 728 11.52 -19.75 19.57
CA PHE A 728 12.61 -18.77 19.58
C PHE A 728 13.78 -19.34 20.37
N ARG A 729 15.01 -19.17 19.86
CA ARG A 729 16.22 -19.50 20.62
C ARG A 729 16.44 -18.49 21.74
N SER A 730 16.96 -18.93 22.88
CA SER A 730 17.26 -18.08 24.05
C SER A 730 18.32 -17.03 23.77
N GLU A 731 19.35 -17.44 23.03
CA GLU A 731 20.54 -16.67 22.66
C GLU A 731 20.31 -15.74 21.46
N GLY A 732 19.16 -15.84 20.79
CA GLY A 732 18.85 -15.09 19.57
C GLY A 732 19.63 -15.59 18.34
N PHE A 733 19.42 -14.92 17.20
CA PHE A 733 20.20 -15.15 15.98
C PHE A 733 21.25 -14.05 15.82
N GLN A 734 22.44 -14.39 15.32
CA GLN A 734 23.42 -13.40 14.88
C GLN A 734 23.03 -12.83 13.51
N CYS A 735 21.98 -12.01 13.47
CA CYS A 735 21.48 -11.38 12.25
C CYS A 735 21.06 -9.92 12.46
N PRO A 736 21.04 -9.10 11.39
CA PRO A 736 20.82 -7.64 11.49
C PRO A 736 19.55 -7.24 12.24
N MET A 737 18.44 -7.94 12.02
CA MET A 737 17.18 -7.59 12.68
C MET A 737 17.11 -8.02 14.15
N ASP A 738 17.77 -9.11 14.56
CA ASP A 738 17.89 -9.44 15.99
C ASP A 738 18.89 -8.49 16.69
N PHE A 739 19.94 -8.03 15.99
CA PHE A 739 20.79 -6.94 16.48
C PHE A 739 19.98 -5.67 16.74
N LEU A 740 19.09 -5.29 15.80
CA LEU A 740 18.23 -4.13 15.98
C LEU A 740 17.36 -4.24 17.24
N GLU A 741 16.78 -5.42 17.51
CA GLU A 741 15.98 -5.62 18.73
C GLU A 741 16.80 -5.38 20.00
N ASP A 742 18.01 -5.97 20.06
CA ASP A 742 18.91 -5.81 21.20
C ASP A 742 19.39 -4.36 21.37
N ILE A 743 19.72 -3.67 20.26
CA ILE A 743 20.10 -2.26 20.27
C ILE A 743 18.95 -1.39 20.79
N LEU A 744 17.72 -1.62 20.32
CA LEU A 744 16.56 -0.86 20.80
C LEU A 744 16.30 -1.09 22.29
N ASP A 745 16.46 -2.32 22.78
CA ASP A 745 16.33 -2.65 24.21
C ASP A 745 17.41 -1.98 25.07
N LYS A 746 18.66 -1.93 24.57
CA LYS A 746 19.80 -1.36 25.30
C LYS A 746 19.85 0.15 25.25
N GLU A 747 19.64 0.77 24.09
CA GLU A 747 19.90 2.19 23.87
C GLU A 747 18.69 3.08 24.21
N ILE A 748 17.45 2.59 24.09
CA ILE A 748 16.26 3.38 24.40
C ILE A 748 16.05 3.43 25.92
N LYS A 749 16.55 4.50 26.56
CA LYS A 749 16.47 4.68 28.02
C LYS A 749 15.10 5.19 28.50
N LYS A 750 14.89 5.15 29.82
CA LYS A 750 13.70 5.72 30.46
C LYS A 750 13.68 7.26 30.30
N PRO A 751 12.49 7.89 30.19
CA PRO A 751 12.38 9.35 30.16
C PRO A 751 12.88 9.97 31.46
N HIS A 752 13.25 11.26 31.43
CA HIS A 752 13.53 12.03 32.64
C HIS A 752 12.29 12.08 33.57
N PRO A 753 12.48 12.06 34.89
CA PRO A 753 11.36 12.12 35.83
C PRO A 753 10.66 13.48 35.73
N ILE A 754 9.33 13.45 35.63
CA ILE A 754 8.50 14.65 35.69
C ILE A 754 8.37 15.07 37.15
N LYS A 755 8.89 16.25 37.47
CA LYS A 755 8.69 16.93 38.75
C LYS A 755 7.26 17.49 38.82
N ASP A 756 6.69 17.56 40.02
CA ASP A 756 5.41 18.23 40.30
C ASP A 756 4.22 17.69 39.51
N LYS A 757 3.91 16.39 39.68
CA LYS A 757 2.71 15.79 39.07
C LYS A 757 1.44 16.47 39.59
N VAL A 758 0.54 16.78 38.66
CA VAL A 758 -0.75 17.42 38.95
C VAL A 758 -1.87 16.38 38.87
N GLN A 759 -2.83 16.41 39.80
CA GLN A 759 -4.00 15.54 39.70
C GLN A 759 -4.97 16.11 38.66
N PHE A 760 -5.58 15.25 37.83
CA PHE A 760 -6.45 15.73 36.75
C PHE A 760 -7.61 16.59 37.26
N LYS A 761 -8.17 16.25 38.43
CA LYS A 761 -9.23 17.03 39.07
C LYS A 761 -8.84 18.47 39.35
N ASP A 762 -7.56 18.72 39.60
CA ASP A 762 -7.08 20.06 39.91
C ASP A 762 -7.18 20.94 38.67
N LEU A 763 -7.21 20.39 37.46
CA LEU A 763 -7.37 21.19 36.23
C LEU A 763 -8.76 21.81 36.09
N LEU A 764 -9.76 21.33 36.84
CA LEU A 764 -11.15 21.77 36.70
C LEU A 764 -11.42 23.10 37.42
N VAL A 765 -12.32 23.91 36.86
CA VAL A 765 -12.79 25.16 37.49
C VAL A 765 -13.74 24.88 38.65
N ARG A 766 -14.02 25.91 39.49
CA ARG A 766 -15.09 25.80 40.49
C ARG A 766 -16.42 26.09 39.80
N GLN A 767 -17.50 25.47 40.31
CA GLN A 767 -18.82 25.59 39.70
C GLN A 767 -19.33 27.04 39.63
N LYS A 768 -18.94 27.89 40.59
CA LYS A 768 -19.26 29.33 40.61
C LYS A 768 -18.57 30.14 39.51
N ASP A 769 -17.48 29.60 38.94
CA ASP A 769 -16.70 30.25 37.90
C ASP A 769 -17.30 29.98 36.48
N LEU A 770 -18.41 29.23 36.40
CA LEU A 770 -19.15 28.93 35.16
C LEU A 770 -20.47 29.71 35.06
N ASN A 771 -20.70 30.36 33.92
CA ASN A 771 -21.94 31.08 33.61
C ASN A 771 -23.07 30.12 33.14
N GLY A 772 -24.32 30.52 33.34
CA GLY A 772 -25.51 29.83 32.82
C GLY A 772 -26.33 29.04 33.85
N ASN A 773 -27.36 28.34 33.34
CA ASN A 773 -28.32 27.56 34.12
C ASN A 773 -27.66 26.48 34.98
N ASP A 774 -28.30 26.12 36.10
CA ASP A 774 -27.77 25.11 37.02
C ASP A 774 -27.61 23.73 36.40
N ALA A 775 -26.79 22.91 37.07
CA ALA A 775 -26.48 21.56 36.60
C ALA A 775 -27.74 20.67 36.64
N ASN A 776 -28.02 19.97 35.54
CA ASN A 776 -29.17 19.08 35.45
C ASN A 776 -28.80 17.65 35.88
N SER A 777 -28.99 17.34 37.17
CA SER A 777 -28.69 16.02 37.74
C SER A 777 -29.52 14.88 37.11
N LYS A 778 -30.72 15.17 36.58
CA LYS A 778 -31.63 14.17 35.97
C LYS A 778 -31.10 13.61 34.63
N GLN A 779 -30.11 14.26 34.01
CA GLN A 779 -29.53 13.80 32.74
C GLN A 779 -28.34 12.84 32.93
N LEU A 780 -27.79 12.70 34.14
CA LEU A 780 -26.56 11.94 34.38
C LEU A 780 -26.69 10.47 34.02
N ASP A 781 -27.80 9.82 34.40
CA ASP A 781 -28.03 8.41 34.09
C ASP A 781 -28.15 8.16 32.59
N LYS A 782 -28.79 9.08 31.86
CA LYS A 782 -28.91 9.01 30.39
C LYS A 782 -27.54 9.14 29.72
N ILE A 783 -26.74 10.10 30.15
CA ILE A 783 -25.39 10.33 29.63
C ILE A 783 -24.49 9.13 29.94
N TYR A 784 -24.52 8.62 31.18
CA TYR A 784 -23.77 7.44 31.58
C TYR A 784 -24.17 6.20 30.77
N ALA A 785 -25.46 6.02 30.48
CA ALA A 785 -25.93 4.92 29.64
C ALA A 785 -25.36 4.98 28.21
N ILE A 786 -25.26 6.18 27.60
CA ILE A 786 -24.64 6.37 26.28
C ILE A 786 -23.16 5.99 26.32
N VAL A 787 -22.43 6.50 27.33
CA VAL A 787 -21.01 6.20 27.56
C VAL A 787 -20.80 4.69 27.72
N LYS A 788 -21.54 4.04 28.62
CA LYS A 788 -21.43 2.59 28.89
C LYS A 788 -21.76 1.74 27.65
N LYS A 789 -22.73 2.16 26.84
CA LYS A 789 -23.07 1.48 25.58
C LYS A 789 -21.92 1.55 24.58
N TRP A 790 -21.24 2.69 24.48
CA TRP A 790 -20.04 2.83 23.65
C TRP A 790 -18.91 1.94 24.16
N ASP A 791 -18.60 1.98 25.46
CA ASP A 791 -17.57 1.15 26.11
C ASP A 791 -17.77 -0.34 25.83
N ASN A 792 -18.98 -0.84 26.08
CA ASN A 792 -19.33 -2.24 25.84
C ASN A 792 -19.11 -2.63 24.38
N LYS A 793 -19.39 -1.71 23.44
CA LYS A 793 -19.15 -1.94 22.03
C LYS A 793 -17.65 -2.04 21.74
N ILE A 794 -16.82 -1.16 22.30
CA ILE A 794 -15.35 -1.21 22.14
C ILE A 794 -14.79 -2.50 22.74
N LYS A 795 -15.14 -2.83 23.98
CA LYS A 795 -14.72 -4.08 24.65
C LYS A 795 -15.07 -5.31 23.83
N SER A 796 -16.27 -5.37 23.24
CA SER A 796 -16.68 -6.49 22.39
C SER A 796 -15.78 -6.71 21.16
N LEU A 797 -15.08 -5.68 20.68
CA LEU A 797 -14.15 -5.78 19.55
C LEU A 797 -12.78 -6.32 19.96
N ASN A 798 -12.45 -6.21 21.24
CA ASN A 798 -11.17 -6.61 21.81
C ASN A 798 -11.22 -8.02 22.44
N LEU A 799 -12.39 -8.67 22.45
CA LEU A 799 -12.52 -10.07 22.84
C LEU A 799 -11.91 -11.01 21.80
N ASP A 800 -11.30 -12.11 22.27
CA ASP A 800 -10.76 -13.18 21.41
C ASP A 800 -11.83 -13.82 20.51
N SER A 801 -13.10 -13.76 20.93
CA SER A 801 -14.25 -14.24 20.17
C SER A 801 -14.65 -13.33 19.00
N CYS A 802 -14.14 -12.08 18.94
CA CYS A 802 -14.39 -11.18 17.83
C CYS A 802 -13.73 -11.72 16.55
N VAL A 803 -14.47 -11.82 15.46
CA VAL A 803 -13.97 -12.36 14.16
C VAL A 803 -13.73 -11.28 13.11
N LEU A 804 -13.83 -10.00 13.49
CA LEU A 804 -13.64 -8.86 12.59
C LEU A 804 -12.16 -8.62 12.34
N ASN A 805 -11.77 -8.28 11.11
CA ASN A 805 -10.40 -7.83 10.83
C ASN A 805 -10.18 -6.38 11.32
N ASP A 806 -8.93 -5.93 11.39
CA ASP A 806 -8.60 -4.61 11.96
C ASP A 806 -9.27 -3.44 11.23
N LYS A 807 -9.40 -3.52 9.90
CA LYS A 807 -10.14 -2.51 9.12
C LYS A 807 -11.61 -2.45 9.52
N ALA A 808 -12.27 -3.59 9.66
CA ALA A 808 -13.66 -3.68 10.11
C ALA A 808 -13.83 -3.24 11.56
N LYS A 809 -12.89 -3.61 12.46
CA LYS A 809 -12.87 -3.11 13.84
C LYS A 809 -12.78 -1.58 13.84
N LYS A 810 -11.85 -0.99 13.08
CA LYS A 810 -11.71 0.47 12.93
C LYS A 810 -13.03 1.13 12.48
N THR A 811 -13.69 0.58 11.46
CA THR A 811 -14.99 1.08 11.00
C THR A 811 -16.08 0.98 12.07
N VAL A 812 -16.21 -0.17 12.75
CA VAL A 812 -17.22 -0.33 13.82
C VAL A 812 -16.95 0.62 14.98
N ARG A 813 -15.68 0.84 15.35
CA ARG A 813 -15.28 1.81 16.39
C ARG A 813 -15.71 3.23 16.00
N GLN A 814 -15.39 3.65 14.78
CA GLN A 814 -15.78 4.97 14.25
C GLN A 814 -17.30 5.15 14.28
N ASN A 815 -18.07 4.17 13.76
CA ASN A 815 -19.53 4.24 13.75
C ASN A 815 -20.13 4.30 15.17
N ALA A 816 -19.58 3.50 16.10
CA ALA A 816 -20.04 3.49 17.49
C ALA A 816 -19.78 4.84 18.20
N LYS A 817 -18.61 5.44 17.95
CA LYS A 817 -18.26 6.78 18.47
C LYS A 817 -19.18 7.85 17.88
N SER A 818 -19.37 7.89 16.57
CA SER A 818 -20.25 8.86 15.91
C SER A 818 -21.70 8.75 16.40
N LYS A 819 -22.19 7.53 16.61
CA LYS A 819 -23.51 7.30 17.20
C LYS A 819 -23.58 7.85 18.62
N ALA A 820 -22.60 7.55 19.48
CA ALA A 820 -22.59 8.07 20.85
C ALA A 820 -22.56 9.61 20.90
N ILE A 821 -21.78 10.25 20.02
CA ILE A 821 -21.77 11.71 19.87
C ILE A 821 -23.14 12.23 19.45
N SER A 822 -23.79 11.60 18.46
CA SER A 822 -25.13 11.98 18.01
C SER A 822 -26.17 11.82 19.12
N ASP A 823 -26.13 10.71 19.86
CA ASP A 823 -27.04 10.45 20.98
C ASP A 823 -26.87 11.52 22.09
N LEU A 824 -25.63 11.99 22.32
CA LEU A 824 -25.36 13.09 23.26
C LEU A 824 -25.85 14.45 22.75
N LYS A 825 -25.72 14.74 21.45
CA LYS A 825 -26.19 15.99 20.82
C LYS A 825 -27.71 16.16 20.85
N ASN A 826 -28.46 15.06 21.03
CA ASN A 826 -29.91 15.09 21.21
C ASN A 826 -30.35 15.55 22.62
N LEU A 827 -29.40 15.71 23.55
CA LEU A 827 -29.66 16.25 24.88
C LEU A 827 -29.32 17.74 24.91
N THR A 828 -29.94 18.54 25.77
CA THR A 828 -29.47 19.92 26.03
C THR A 828 -28.59 19.90 27.27
N ILE A 829 -27.27 20.02 27.10
CA ILE A 829 -26.29 19.90 28.19
C ILE A 829 -25.50 21.22 28.29
N ASN A 830 -25.44 21.81 29.48
CA ASN A 830 -24.68 23.04 29.76
C ASN A 830 -23.33 22.76 30.45
N SER A 831 -22.44 23.77 30.51
CA SER A 831 -21.11 23.65 31.12
C SER A 831 -21.17 23.21 32.60
N LYS A 832 -22.13 23.67 33.40
CA LYS A 832 -22.28 23.24 34.81
C LYS A 832 -22.61 21.74 34.93
N THR A 833 -23.41 21.19 34.01
CA THR A 833 -23.74 19.76 33.93
C THR A 833 -22.52 18.95 33.50
N ILE A 834 -21.76 19.42 32.51
CA ILE A 834 -20.50 18.80 32.10
C ILE A 834 -19.49 18.79 33.25
N LEU A 835 -19.29 19.92 33.93
CA LEU A 835 -18.39 20.01 35.08
C LEU A 835 -18.78 19.02 36.18
N MET A 836 -20.08 18.86 36.47
CA MET A 836 -20.56 17.88 37.44
C MET A 836 -20.20 16.44 37.04
N ILE A 837 -20.32 16.10 35.76
CA ILE A 837 -19.92 14.78 35.22
C ILE A 837 -18.40 14.59 35.32
N LEU A 838 -17.61 15.60 34.92
CA LEU A 838 -16.15 15.54 35.00
C LEU A 838 -15.66 15.42 36.46
N ARG A 839 -16.29 16.13 37.40
CA ARG A 839 -16.00 16.01 38.83
C ARG A 839 -16.26 14.59 39.36
N LYS A 840 -17.34 13.94 38.92
CA LYS A 840 -17.60 12.51 39.24
C LYS A 840 -16.58 11.59 38.56
N ALA A 841 -16.33 11.79 37.27
CA ALA A 841 -15.40 11.00 36.48
C ALA A 841 -13.95 11.05 36.99
N PHE A 842 -13.51 12.18 37.54
CA PHE A 842 -12.14 12.36 38.01
C PHE A 842 -12.01 12.43 39.55
N GLY A 843 -12.99 11.87 40.27
CA GLY A 843 -12.87 11.59 41.71
C GLY A 843 -12.87 12.81 42.61
N VAL A 844 -13.62 13.86 42.24
CA VAL A 844 -13.83 15.06 43.06
C VAL A 844 -15.00 14.89 44.02
N THR A 845 -15.93 13.98 43.72
CA THR A 845 -17.12 13.69 44.53
C THR A 845 -17.25 12.19 44.76
N GLU A 846 -17.65 11.78 45.96
CA GLU A 846 -17.73 10.36 46.37
C GLU A 846 -18.90 9.59 45.74
N ASN A 847 -20.01 10.29 45.40
CA ASN A 847 -21.19 9.68 44.78
C ASN A 847 -21.03 9.50 43.25
N ASP A 848 -20.18 8.58 42.82
CA ASP A 848 -19.99 8.21 41.42
C ASP A 848 -20.88 7.01 41.01
N ILE A 849 -21.73 7.20 39.99
CA ILE A 849 -22.56 6.14 39.37
C ILE A 849 -21.77 5.24 38.39
N GLY A 850 -20.46 5.45 38.28
CA GLY A 850 -19.51 4.63 37.52
C GLY A 850 -18.73 5.38 36.43
N PHE A 851 -18.83 6.70 36.36
CA PHE A 851 -18.10 7.53 35.42
C PHE A 851 -16.58 7.44 35.61
N SER A 852 -16.09 7.19 36.83
CA SER A 852 -14.66 7.04 37.12
C SER A 852 -13.99 5.92 36.31
N LYS A 853 -14.71 4.82 36.08
CA LYS A 853 -14.25 3.70 35.23
C LYS A 853 -14.10 4.10 33.75
N HIS A 854 -14.74 5.20 33.34
CA HIS A 854 -14.85 5.65 31.95
C HIS A 854 -14.41 7.11 31.77
N ALA A 855 -13.53 7.62 32.64
CA ALA A 855 -13.31 9.06 32.77
C ALA A 855 -12.83 9.76 31.47
N MET A 856 -11.76 9.25 30.84
CA MET A 856 -11.24 9.82 29.59
C MET A 856 -12.19 9.62 28.41
N MET A 857 -12.89 8.49 28.40
CA MET A 857 -13.89 8.17 27.39
C MET A 857 -15.07 9.14 27.43
N THR A 858 -15.53 9.44 28.65
CA THR A 858 -16.59 10.42 28.92
C THR A 858 -16.15 11.80 28.46
N LEU A 859 -14.94 12.23 28.85
CA LEU A 859 -14.38 13.51 28.43
C LEU A 859 -14.27 13.62 26.90
N ASN A 860 -13.83 12.55 26.22
CA ASN A 860 -13.71 12.51 24.77
C ASN A 860 -15.07 12.66 24.07
N LEU A 861 -16.10 11.94 24.53
CA LEU A 861 -17.44 12.09 23.98
C LEU A 861 -18.03 13.48 24.22
N LEU A 862 -17.88 14.01 25.43
CA LEU A 862 -18.37 15.34 25.79
C LEU A 862 -17.68 16.41 24.94
N TYR A 863 -16.36 16.32 24.73
CA TYR A 863 -15.64 17.25 23.87
C TYR A 863 -16.14 17.24 22.41
N PHE A 864 -16.35 16.06 21.81
CA PHE A 864 -16.84 16.01 20.43
C PHE A 864 -18.33 16.38 20.28
N ALA A 865 -19.11 16.29 21.35
CA ALA A 865 -20.51 16.70 21.36
C ALA A 865 -20.66 18.20 21.66
N TYR A 866 -19.90 18.70 22.64
CA TYR A 866 -19.98 20.03 23.27
C TYR A 866 -18.56 20.58 23.54
N PRO A 867 -17.79 20.93 22.50
CA PRO A 867 -16.38 21.28 22.65
C PRO A 867 -16.18 22.51 23.53
N LYS A 868 -16.97 23.58 23.31
CA LYS A 868 -16.87 24.82 24.07
C LYS A 868 -17.20 24.60 25.55
N GLU A 869 -18.37 24.03 25.83
CA GLU A 869 -18.85 23.80 27.19
C GLU A 869 -17.94 22.84 27.97
N THR A 870 -17.32 21.89 27.27
CA THR A 870 -16.31 20.99 27.85
C THR A 870 -15.03 21.73 28.21
N LEU A 871 -14.52 22.59 27.33
CA LEU A 871 -13.28 23.34 27.58
C LEU A 871 -13.46 24.42 28.67
N ASP A 872 -14.64 25.04 28.77
CA ASP A 872 -14.98 25.99 29.84
C ASP A 872 -14.82 25.38 31.24
N CYS A 873 -14.93 24.06 31.37
CA CYS A 873 -14.77 23.35 32.64
C CYS A 873 -13.32 23.29 33.15
N PHE A 874 -12.33 23.75 32.37
CA PHE A 874 -10.91 23.69 32.71
C PHE A 874 -10.34 25.08 33.00
N ARG A 875 -9.45 25.17 34.00
CA ARG A 875 -8.74 26.41 34.33
C ARG A 875 -7.87 26.82 33.15
N ASN A 876 -8.00 28.04 32.65
CA ASN A 876 -7.10 28.56 31.64
C ASN A 876 -5.77 28.99 32.31
N THR A 877 -4.70 28.28 32.01
CA THR A 877 -3.34 28.60 32.50
C THR A 877 -2.38 28.92 31.36
N GLN A 878 -2.86 28.89 30.11
CA GLN A 878 -2.02 28.98 28.93
C GLN A 878 -1.81 30.44 28.52
N THR A 879 -0.62 30.97 28.80
CA THR A 879 -0.24 32.35 28.42
C THR A 879 0.78 32.38 27.28
N LYS A 880 1.70 31.40 27.26
CA LYS A 880 2.71 31.19 26.23
C LYS A 880 2.96 29.71 26.02
N ASP A 881 3.36 29.31 24.82
CA ASP A 881 3.79 27.94 24.54
C ASP A 881 4.86 27.90 23.46
N GLU A 882 5.67 26.85 23.48
CA GLU A 882 6.82 26.71 22.60
C GLU A 882 6.51 25.71 21.48
N PHE A 883 6.64 26.15 20.22
CA PHE A 883 6.44 25.31 19.04
C PHE A 883 7.70 25.22 18.19
N LEU A 884 7.78 24.13 17.43
CA LEU A 884 8.72 24.02 16.33
C LEU A 884 8.10 24.62 15.08
N ILE A 885 8.86 25.49 14.40
CA ILE A 885 8.48 26.09 13.13
C ILE A 885 9.51 25.66 12.10
N LYS A 886 9.02 25.07 11.00
CA LYS A 886 9.86 24.67 9.89
C LYS A 886 10.52 25.92 9.28
N THR A 887 11.81 25.85 9.00
CA THR A 887 12.57 26.94 8.37
C THR A 887 13.33 26.41 7.16
N THR A 888 13.58 27.28 6.19
CA THR A 888 14.47 27.03 5.05
C THR A 888 15.82 27.75 5.20
N ASP A 889 15.94 28.65 6.18
CA ASP A 889 17.14 29.43 6.46
C ASP A 889 18.15 28.55 7.21
N GLY A 890 19.09 27.95 6.48
CA GLY A 890 20.25 27.31 7.07
C GLY A 890 21.19 28.36 7.66
N LEU A 891 21.64 28.14 8.90
CA LEU A 891 22.61 28.96 9.67
C LEU A 891 22.00 30.07 10.55
N ARG A 892 21.15 29.68 11.51
CA ARG A 892 20.89 30.48 12.73
C ARG A 892 21.20 29.62 13.97
N ASP A 893 21.64 30.26 15.05
CA ASP A 893 21.80 29.57 16.34
C ASP A 893 20.44 29.02 16.81
N GLY A 894 20.45 27.77 17.32
CA GLY A 894 19.25 27.11 17.86
C GLY A 894 18.41 26.29 16.86
N ILE A 895 18.93 25.98 15.67
CA ILE A 895 18.28 25.06 14.71
C ILE A 895 18.22 23.63 15.28
N ILE A 896 17.04 23.02 15.16
CA ILE A 896 16.78 21.61 15.46
C ILE A 896 16.57 20.88 14.15
N GLU A 897 17.40 19.87 13.87
CA GLU A 897 17.26 19.04 12.68
C GLU A 897 16.55 17.73 13.01
N ILE A 898 15.48 17.42 12.29
CA ILE A 898 14.70 16.18 12.42
C ILE A 898 14.57 15.55 11.04
N PHE A 899 15.34 14.49 10.77
CA PHE A 899 15.33 13.74 9.50
C PHE A 899 15.51 14.62 8.24
N GLY A 900 16.49 15.54 8.27
CA GLY A 900 16.79 16.44 7.15
C GLY A 900 15.90 17.69 7.08
N GLU A 901 14.88 17.79 7.91
CA GLU A 901 14.05 18.99 8.04
C GLU A 901 14.56 19.85 9.19
N THR A 902 14.64 21.17 8.98
CA THR A 902 15.15 22.11 9.99
C THR A 902 14.03 22.91 10.63
N TYR A 903 14.14 23.09 11.95
CA TYR A 903 13.15 23.75 12.78
C TYR A 903 13.82 24.77 13.70
N ILE A 904 13.10 25.84 14.02
CA ILE A 904 13.46 26.75 15.11
C ILE A 904 12.39 26.71 16.20
N ARG A 905 12.79 26.97 17.44
CA ARG A 905 11.84 27.15 18.55
C ARG A 905 11.25 28.54 18.47
N LYS A 906 9.93 28.64 18.56
CA LYS A 906 9.23 29.91 18.74
C LYS A 906 8.28 29.81 19.92
N ILE A 907 8.37 30.79 20.81
CA ILE A 907 7.39 31.00 21.87
C ILE A 907 6.24 31.81 21.28
N VAL A 908 5.03 31.27 21.32
CA VAL A 908 3.81 31.90 20.81
C VAL A 908 2.92 32.30 21.98
N HIS A 909 2.36 33.50 21.90
CA HIS A 909 1.39 34.03 22.86
C HIS A 909 -0.04 33.71 22.40
N TYR A 910 -0.81 32.95 23.19
CA TYR A 910 -2.17 32.52 22.81
C TYR A 910 -3.20 33.63 22.51
N PRO A 911 -3.14 34.84 23.11
CA PRO A 911 -4.04 35.95 22.75
C PRO A 911 -3.97 36.33 21.27
N GLU A 912 -2.82 36.17 20.60
CA GLU A 912 -2.63 36.50 19.18
C GLU A 912 -3.33 35.49 18.25
N ILE A 913 -3.51 34.23 18.68
CA ILE A 913 -4.17 33.17 17.92
C ILE A 913 -5.70 33.37 17.91
N GLN A 914 -6.27 33.86 19.02
CA GLN A 914 -7.71 34.11 19.12
C GLN A 914 -8.16 35.36 18.32
N ASP A 915 -7.31 36.38 18.20
CA ASP A 915 -7.60 37.59 17.41
C ASP A 915 -7.42 37.37 15.90
N GLN A 916 -6.50 36.51 15.47
CA GLN A 916 -6.35 36.16 14.05
C GLN A 916 -7.49 35.27 13.54
N ASN A 917 -8.00 34.36 14.36
CA ASN A 917 -9.19 33.55 14.01
C ASN A 917 -10.49 34.38 13.99
N LYS A 918 -10.59 35.44 14.81
CA LYS A 918 -11.72 36.39 14.72
C LYS A 918 -11.69 37.26 13.47
N LYS A 919 -10.50 37.66 12.98
CA LYS A 919 -10.33 38.50 11.78
C LYS A 919 -10.53 37.77 10.44
N LYS A 920 -10.55 36.44 10.41
CA LYS A 920 -10.83 35.64 9.19
C LYS A 920 -12.29 35.17 9.09
N ILE A 921 -13.05 35.26 10.18
CA ILE A 921 -14.50 34.94 10.23
C ILE A 921 -15.36 36.20 10.02
N SER A 922 -14.75 37.39 10.13
CA SER A 922 -15.25 38.65 9.54
C SER A 922 -14.81 38.78 8.10
#